data_AF-A0A0S7BI62-F1
#
_entry.id   AF-A0A0S7BI62-F1
#
_cell.length_a   1.000
_cell.length_b   1.000
_cell.length_c   1.000
_cell.angle_alpha   90.00
_cell.angle_beta   90.00
_cell.angle_gamma   90.00
#
_symmetry.space_group_name_H-M   'P 1'
#
loop_
_entity.id
_entity.type
_entity.pdbx_description
1 polymer ?
#
loop_
_entity_poly.entity_id
_entity_poly.type
_entity_poly.pdbx_seq_one_letter_code
_entity_poly.pdbx_strand_id
1 'polypeptide(L)'
;MDLQRSIVAILNNKNDIVGTGFVAGENLILTCAHVVEIASDGLNKHVKVRFKADCSETIAWVEQQSFSPSYERDVALLRVVSLPQDVKPLPLASASGSAGHDFYAYGYAVVTDVQGIGARGKIVDIVDSNRLVQLISQEPDHGMSGGPVFDEQRRVVIGMISKGKSILDKGQNLRNTQTTFAISMQTILGVCNQMSALHIQKESKDSPKLIGYLRKLYDFIDSECNISFQTFLEIPSSDTPNAIVPDFKFDYIASPIHRGKERLRNNTISSSIENRTFSNFTEAFDYHQNRVLLLGLPGSGKTTTLLHFTRQAILDRLADPQKPIPIWANIGAWDLTTPLRDWIEKPTFGAIPKEYPRLYLLDGLDEIMQENDKNTLEARSSFIQQFNEQIKDEQVVITCRISDYYNISTKIDLAGAITLNELSNAQIQKYLIQSGSQRIINKISKDKELLKLVRTPLMLSLLIIAYGNGSDNSIINSKTISEWQIFDRFFKERILHETEKYNLSFSEKDIKKFLGKLAIKRDGIGNVSFRSHFSKEDGINVMDGSEKLFTLCYQMQFLSKTYSGVYKFTHLKLRDYFAIDPLINIIKSERQGGKGFAAYAFEKIGTMATTVLINLLANEDNQVREKILWALGSIRDERAIPSIIKLLSDDDAFIRWYAIEALSLIGNESVVDYLIIMLDNDEPDPNVRGSLAIALGKFGSEKAIPVLRETLDDEETRVSDAAAGALEEIGSEKALRVLERWVSGRKDR
;
A
#
# COMPACT_ATOMS: atom_id res chain seq x y z
N MET A 1 30.51 -27.19 -26.15
CA MET A 1 29.42 -27.67 -25.29
C MET A 1 28.32 -28.14 -26.23
N ASP A 2 27.91 -29.40 -26.13
CA ASP A 2 26.80 -29.92 -26.93
C ASP A 2 25.49 -29.47 -26.29
N LEU A 3 25.02 -28.27 -26.67
CA LEU A 3 23.85 -27.60 -26.08
C LEU A 3 22.59 -28.47 -26.13
N GLN A 4 22.52 -29.37 -27.13
CA GLN A 4 21.38 -30.24 -27.34
C GLN A 4 21.23 -31.29 -26.23
N ARG A 5 22.31 -31.69 -25.55
CA ARG A 5 22.25 -32.67 -24.44
C ARG A 5 21.43 -32.16 -23.26
N SER A 6 21.36 -30.84 -23.07
CA SER A 6 20.61 -30.21 -21.98
C SER A 6 19.16 -29.89 -22.35
N ILE A 7 18.68 -30.33 -23.52
CA ILE A 7 17.32 -30.12 -23.99
C ILE A 7 16.43 -31.28 -23.52
N VAL A 8 15.18 -30.93 -23.21
CA VAL A 8 14.17 -31.83 -22.67
C VAL A 8 12.91 -31.72 -23.53
N ALA A 9 12.32 -32.85 -23.92
CA ALA A 9 11.00 -32.89 -24.53
C ALA A 9 9.93 -32.97 -23.43
N ILE A 10 8.88 -32.16 -23.53
CA ILE A 10 7.71 -32.24 -22.63
C ILE A 10 6.64 -33.10 -23.31
N LEU A 11 6.16 -34.12 -22.61
CA LEU A 11 5.23 -35.12 -23.12
C LEU A 11 3.83 -34.96 -22.49
N ASN A 12 2.79 -35.18 -23.29
CA ASN A 12 1.42 -35.30 -22.78
C ASN A 12 1.12 -36.72 -22.23
N ASN A 13 -0.09 -36.92 -21.73
CA ASN A 13 -0.58 -38.21 -21.22
C ASN A 13 -0.61 -39.35 -22.27
N LYS A 14 -0.54 -39.02 -23.57
CA LYS A 14 -0.45 -39.98 -24.68
C LYS A 14 0.99 -40.27 -25.13
N ASN A 15 1.98 -39.70 -24.44
CA ASN A 15 3.41 -39.71 -24.78
C ASN A 15 3.78 -38.96 -26.08
N ASP A 16 2.91 -38.08 -26.57
CA ASP A 16 3.25 -37.17 -27.66
C ASP A 16 4.05 -35.98 -27.15
N ILE A 17 5.00 -35.48 -27.95
CA ILE A 17 5.76 -34.27 -27.61
C ILE A 17 4.89 -33.03 -27.85
N VAL A 18 4.69 -32.24 -26.80
CA VAL A 18 3.86 -31.02 -26.84
C VAL A 18 4.65 -29.72 -26.70
N GLY A 19 5.93 -29.81 -26.35
CA GLY A 19 6.83 -28.67 -26.34
C GLY A 19 8.23 -29.01 -25.85
N THR A 20 9.01 -27.97 -25.61
CA THR A 20 10.44 -28.06 -25.26
C THR A 20 10.68 -27.49 -23.87
N GLY A 21 11.65 -28.03 -23.16
CA GLY A 21 12.29 -27.39 -22.02
C GLY A 21 13.80 -27.57 -22.08
N PHE A 22 14.50 -26.95 -21.14
CA PHE A 22 15.95 -27.11 -21.01
C PHE A 22 16.39 -27.13 -19.55
N VAL A 23 17.49 -27.84 -19.29
CA VAL A 23 18.07 -27.95 -17.96
C VAL A 23 18.75 -26.65 -17.60
N ALA A 24 18.19 -25.98 -16.60
CA ALA A 24 18.61 -24.68 -16.11
C ALA A 24 19.46 -24.78 -14.84
N GLY A 25 19.37 -25.89 -14.09
CA GLY A 25 20.09 -26.14 -12.83
C GLY A 25 20.22 -27.63 -12.50
N GLU A 26 20.87 -27.97 -11.38
CA GLU A 26 21.21 -29.36 -11.01
C GLU A 26 20.03 -30.34 -11.03
N ASN A 27 18.80 -29.86 -10.82
CA ASN A 27 17.56 -30.65 -10.91
C ASN A 27 16.38 -29.83 -11.46
N LEU A 28 16.70 -28.77 -12.23
CA LEU A 28 15.73 -27.76 -12.65
C LEU A 28 15.62 -27.70 -14.17
N ILE A 29 14.39 -27.72 -14.67
CA ILE A 29 14.06 -27.57 -16.08
C ILE A 29 13.15 -26.34 -16.23
N LEU A 30 13.47 -25.50 -17.21
CA LEU A 30 12.63 -24.36 -17.61
C LEU A 30 11.84 -24.71 -18.87
N THR A 31 10.59 -24.26 -18.92
CA THR A 31 9.71 -24.35 -20.10
C THR A 31 8.63 -23.27 -20.05
N CYS A 32 7.78 -23.18 -21.07
CA CYS A 32 6.62 -22.29 -21.08
C CYS A 32 5.46 -22.86 -20.24
N ALA A 33 4.69 -21.98 -19.59
CA ALA A 33 3.52 -22.39 -18.81
C ALA A 33 2.46 -23.05 -19.68
N HIS A 34 2.18 -22.50 -20.87
CA HIS A 34 1.19 -23.10 -21.79
C HIS A 34 1.58 -24.52 -22.24
N VAL A 35 2.88 -24.84 -22.33
CA VAL A 35 3.35 -26.19 -22.68
C VAL A 35 2.99 -27.18 -21.56
N VAL A 36 3.10 -26.76 -20.31
CA VAL A 36 2.74 -27.56 -19.13
C VAL A 36 1.22 -27.75 -19.04
N GLU A 37 0.43 -26.73 -19.36
CA GLU A 37 -1.04 -26.83 -19.42
C GLU A 37 -1.49 -27.88 -20.43
N ILE A 38 -0.91 -27.85 -21.64
CA ILE A 38 -1.17 -28.82 -22.69
C ILE A 38 -0.70 -30.23 -22.28
N ALA A 39 0.47 -30.33 -21.63
CA ALA A 39 1.04 -31.62 -21.22
C ALA A 39 0.24 -32.31 -20.10
N SER A 40 -0.33 -31.53 -19.19
CA SER A 40 -0.98 -32.03 -17.97
C SER A 40 -2.51 -32.07 -18.03
N ASP A 41 -3.11 -31.83 -19.22
CA ASP A 41 -4.56 -31.66 -19.40
C ASP A 41 -5.16 -30.61 -18.43
N GLY A 42 -4.39 -29.55 -18.12
CA GLY A 42 -4.80 -28.45 -17.23
C GLY A 42 -4.70 -28.71 -15.73
N LEU A 43 -4.24 -29.89 -15.29
CA LEU A 43 -4.07 -30.20 -13.85
C LEU A 43 -2.80 -29.55 -13.25
N ASN A 44 -1.80 -29.25 -14.09
CA ASN A 44 -0.57 -28.50 -13.78
C ASN A 44 0.26 -29.01 -12.57
N LYS A 45 0.13 -30.28 -12.14
CA LYS A 45 0.87 -30.82 -10.97
C LYS A 45 2.21 -31.47 -11.31
N HIS A 46 2.24 -32.23 -12.40
CA HIS A 46 3.43 -32.93 -12.88
C HIS A 46 3.28 -33.18 -14.38
N VAL A 47 4.40 -33.29 -15.07
CA VAL A 47 4.47 -33.61 -16.49
C VAL A 47 5.51 -34.69 -16.71
N LYS A 48 5.33 -35.49 -17.77
CA LYS A 48 6.33 -36.46 -18.18
C LYS A 48 7.34 -35.75 -19.09
N VAL A 49 8.63 -35.98 -18.84
CA VAL A 49 9.71 -35.36 -19.61
C VAL A 49 10.67 -36.40 -20.14
N ARG A 50 11.25 -36.17 -21.33
CA ARG A 50 12.26 -37.03 -21.95
C ARG A 50 13.54 -36.23 -22.21
N PHE A 51 14.67 -36.69 -21.71
CA PHE A 51 15.97 -36.05 -21.94
C PHE A 51 16.49 -36.39 -23.34
N LYS A 52 16.99 -35.39 -24.08
CA LYS A 52 17.57 -35.62 -25.41
C LYS A 52 18.90 -36.39 -25.35
N ALA A 53 19.66 -36.25 -24.26
CA ALA A 53 20.99 -36.84 -24.13
C ALA A 53 21.01 -38.37 -24.23
N ASP A 54 20.06 -39.04 -23.60
CA ASP A 54 20.03 -40.51 -23.46
C ASP A 54 18.64 -41.13 -23.69
N CYS A 55 17.66 -40.32 -24.09
CA CYS A 55 16.25 -40.70 -24.24
C CYS A 55 15.58 -41.21 -22.96
N SER A 56 16.17 -40.99 -21.78
CA SER A 56 15.55 -41.34 -20.51
C SER A 56 14.30 -40.50 -20.25
N GLU A 57 13.29 -41.12 -19.64
CA GLU A 57 12.03 -40.47 -19.29
C GLU A 57 11.88 -40.42 -17.77
N THR A 58 11.37 -39.30 -17.26
CA THR A 58 11.05 -39.14 -15.85
C THR A 58 9.83 -38.25 -15.65
N ILE A 59 9.32 -38.23 -14.42
CA ILE A 59 8.27 -37.30 -14.01
C ILE A 59 8.95 -36.04 -13.48
N ALA A 60 8.53 -34.89 -13.99
CA ALA A 60 8.92 -33.59 -13.49
C ALA A 60 7.75 -32.92 -12.76
N TRP A 61 8.00 -32.43 -11.55
CA TRP A 61 6.99 -31.75 -10.74
C TRP A 61 6.97 -30.26 -11.06
N VAL A 62 5.77 -29.71 -11.23
CA VAL A 62 5.60 -28.28 -11.53
C VAL A 62 5.66 -27.49 -10.23
N GLU A 63 6.59 -26.54 -10.15
CA GLU A 63 6.71 -25.62 -9.01
C GLU A 63 5.58 -24.58 -9.06
N GLN A 64 4.52 -24.81 -8.28
CA GLN A 64 3.27 -24.02 -8.34
C GLN A 64 3.49 -22.52 -8.09
N GLN A 65 4.48 -22.17 -7.27
CA GLN A 65 4.81 -20.77 -6.95
C GLN A 65 5.49 -20.02 -8.11
N SER A 66 6.08 -20.75 -9.06
CA SER A 66 6.76 -20.19 -10.24
C SER A 66 5.96 -20.41 -11.52
N PHE A 67 4.76 -20.99 -11.41
CA PHE A 67 3.86 -21.25 -12.53
C PHE A 67 3.07 -19.97 -12.85
N SER A 68 3.41 -19.32 -13.97
CA SER A 68 2.74 -18.09 -14.39
C SER A 68 2.14 -18.25 -15.78
N PRO A 69 0.84 -18.66 -15.88
CA PRO A 69 0.15 -18.83 -17.15
C PRO A 69 -0.31 -17.50 -17.75
N SER A 70 -0.06 -16.36 -17.08
CA SER A 70 -0.41 -15.06 -17.62
C SER A 70 0.37 -14.83 -18.92
N TYR A 71 -0.35 -14.37 -19.94
CA TYR A 71 0.21 -14.07 -21.28
C TYR A 71 1.38 -13.09 -21.26
N GLU A 72 1.57 -12.36 -20.16
CA GLU A 72 2.68 -11.41 -19.96
C GLU A 72 3.97 -12.08 -19.48
N ARG A 73 3.94 -13.34 -19.01
CA ARG A 73 5.13 -14.02 -18.45
C ARG A 73 5.36 -15.45 -18.96
N ASP A 74 4.33 -16.28 -19.20
CA ASP A 74 4.41 -17.63 -19.81
C ASP A 74 5.66 -18.47 -19.44
N VAL A 75 5.95 -18.61 -18.13
CA VAL A 75 7.08 -19.39 -17.59
C VAL A 75 6.59 -20.47 -16.65
N ALA A 76 7.18 -21.66 -16.74
CA ALA A 76 7.06 -22.73 -15.76
C ALA A 76 8.43 -23.32 -15.38
N LEU A 77 8.60 -23.59 -14.08
CA LEU A 77 9.75 -24.28 -13.52
C LEU A 77 9.34 -25.70 -13.14
N LEU A 78 10.12 -26.68 -13.61
CA LEU A 78 9.92 -28.09 -13.32
C LEU A 78 11.12 -28.64 -12.53
N ARG A 79 10.83 -29.45 -11.52
CA ARG A 79 11.85 -30.18 -10.74
C ARG A 79 11.85 -31.65 -11.12
N VAL A 80 13.04 -32.24 -11.23
CA VAL A 80 13.24 -33.69 -11.37
C VAL A 80 14.04 -34.24 -10.20
N VAL A 81 13.97 -35.55 -9.94
CA VAL A 81 14.70 -36.20 -8.83
C VAL A 81 16.22 -36.13 -9.06
N SER A 82 16.64 -36.42 -10.29
CA SER A 82 18.03 -36.42 -10.72
C SER A 82 18.12 -36.20 -12.23
N LEU A 83 19.23 -35.61 -12.67
CA LEU A 83 19.59 -35.53 -14.09
C LEU A 83 20.38 -36.80 -14.52
N PRO A 84 20.32 -37.19 -15.80
CA PRO A 84 21.23 -38.20 -16.35
C PRO A 84 22.71 -37.78 -16.25
N GLN A 85 23.63 -38.75 -16.18
CA GLN A 85 25.07 -38.49 -15.93
C GLN A 85 25.72 -37.50 -16.92
N ASP A 86 25.27 -37.49 -18.17
CA ASP A 86 25.84 -36.67 -19.24
C ASP A 86 25.12 -35.33 -19.48
N VAL A 87 24.12 -35.02 -18.65
CA VAL A 87 23.30 -33.80 -18.76
C VAL A 87 23.81 -32.76 -17.76
N LYS A 88 24.21 -31.60 -18.27
CA LYS A 88 24.66 -30.45 -17.45
C LYS A 88 23.73 -29.25 -17.63
N PRO A 89 23.54 -28.41 -16.60
CA PRO A 89 22.81 -27.16 -16.75
C PRO A 89 23.41 -26.25 -17.81
N LEU A 90 22.54 -25.61 -18.60
CA LEU A 90 22.99 -24.57 -19.52
C LEU A 90 23.38 -23.30 -18.73
N PRO A 91 24.47 -22.63 -19.10
CA PRO A 91 24.86 -21.39 -18.45
C PRO A 91 23.86 -20.29 -18.80
N LEU A 92 23.32 -19.60 -17.78
CA LEU A 92 22.28 -18.59 -17.94
C LEU A 92 22.84 -17.19 -17.70
N ALA A 93 22.42 -16.21 -18.47
CA ALA A 93 22.77 -14.81 -18.26
C ALA A 93 21.66 -13.85 -18.72
N SER A 94 21.73 -12.61 -18.24
CA SER A 94 20.92 -11.51 -18.77
C SER A 94 21.16 -11.31 -20.27
N ALA A 95 20.07 -11.05 -21.00
CA ALA A 95 20.12 -10.69 -22.42
C ALA A 95 20.81 -9.34 -22.67
N SER A 96 20.98 -8.49 -21.65
CA SER A 96 21.62 -7.18 -21.78
C SER A 96 23.02 -7.31 -22.37
N GLY A 97 23.28 -6.57 -23.46
CA GLY A 97 24.55 -6.62 -24.19
C GLY A 97 24.62 -7.71 -25.27
N SER A 98 23.51 -8.33 -25.65
CA SER A 98 23.43 -9.33 -26.72
C SER A 98 22.83 -8.80 -28.03
N ALA A 99 22.51 -7.51 -28.12
CA ALA A 99 22.03 -6.89 -29.37
C ALA A 99 23.09 -7.01 -30.48
N GLY A 100 22.69 -7.48 -31.66
CA GLY A 100 23.56 -7.75 -32.82
C GLY A 100 24.27 -9.10 -32.81
N HIS A 101 24.18 -9.87 -31.72
CA HIS A 101 24.77 -11.20 -31.61
C HIS A 101 24.00 -12.24 -32.43
N ASP A 102 24.66 -13.36 -32.71
CA ASP A 102 24.03 -14.52 -33.32
C ASP A 102 23.42 -15.38 -32.22
N PHE A 103 22.22 -15.90 -32.47
CA PHE A 103 21.61 -16.87 -31.57
C PHE A 103 21.48 -18.24 -32.23
N TYR A 104 21.51 -19.24 -31.36
CA TYR A 104 21.10 -20.60 -31.66
C TYR A 104 19.97 -21.01 -30.71
N ALA A 105 18.92 -21.62 -31.26
CA ALA A 105 17.84 -22.20 -30.47
C ALA A 105 17.60 -23.64 -30.90
N TYR A 106 17.06 -24.46 -29.99
CA TYR A 106 16.76 -25.85 -30.26
C TYR A 106 15.49 -26.31 -29.53
N GLY A 107 14.65 -27.09 -30.20
CA GLY A 107 13.40 -27.59 -29.62
C GLY A 107 12.65 -28.57 -30.50
N TYR A 108 11.53 -29.07 -30.01
CA TYR A 108 10.71 -30.09 -30.66
C TYR A 108 9.45 -29.48 -31.25
N ALA A 109 9.20 -29.66 -32.54
CA ALA A 109 7.95 -29.27 -33.15
C ALA A 109 6.79 -30.17 -32.69
N VAL A 110 5.59 -29.58 -32.56
CA VAL A 110 4.35 -30.24 -32.06
C VAL A 110 3.82 -31.35 -32.99
N VAL A 111 4.61 -31.82 -33.96
CA VAL A 111 4.23 -32.84 -34.94
C VAL A 111 5.32 -33.90 -35.04
N THR A 112 5.19 -34.99 -34.28
CA THR A 112 5.84 -36.32 -34.39
C THR A 112 7.36 -36.41 -34.62
N ASP A 113 8.09 -35.30 -34.65
CA ASP A 113 9.50 -35.28 -35.05
C ASP A 113 10.40 -35.59 -33.85
N VAL A 114 10.79 -36.87 -33.75
CA VAL A 114 11.59 -37.40 -32.63
C VAL A 114 12.99 -36.78 -32.59
N GLN A 115 13.47 -36.23 -33.71
CA GLN A 115 14.83 -35.71 -33.79
C GLN A 115 14.97 -34.30 -33.22
N GLY A 116 13.94 -33.44 -33.28
CA GLY A 116 13.98 -32.03 -32.87
C GLY A 116 14.65 -31.11 -33.91
N ILE A 117 14.32 -29.83 -33.90
CA ILE A 117 14.72 -28.81 -34.88
C ILE A 117 15.65 -27.79 -34.20
N GLY A 118 16.65 -27.29 -34.92
CA GLY A 118 17.47 -26.16 -34.51
C GLY A 118 17.16 -24.93 -35.35
N ALA A 119 17.30 -23.73 -34.79
CA ALA A 119 17.10 -22.46 -35.48
C ALA A 119 18.29 -21.53 -35.21
N ARG A 120 18.68 -20.74 -36.21
CA ARG A 120 19.73 -19.71 -36.11
C ARG A 120 19.26 -18.38 -36.66
N GLY A 121 19.77 -17.31 -36.06
CA GLY A 121 19.46 -15.97 -36.53
C GLY A 121 20.19 -14.89 -35.75
N LYS A 122 19.69 -13.66 -35.86
CA LYS A 122 20.24 -12.47 -35.19
C LYS A 122 19.35 -12.02 -34.04
N ILE A 123 19.99 -11.61 -32.95
CA ILE A 123 19.34 -10.90 -31.85
C ILE A 123 19.30 -9.42 -32.24
N VAL A 124 18.10 -8.86 -32.38
CA VAL A 124 17.92 -7.47 -32.82
C VAL A 124 18.14 -6.54 -31.65
N ASP A 125 17.28 -6.66 -30.63
CA ASP A 125 17.31 -5.82 -29.44
C ASP A 125 16.50 -6.49 -28.31
N ILE A 126 16.53 -5.87 -27.13
CA ILE A 126 15.70 -6.23 -25.98
C ILE A 126 14.65 -5.15 -25.80
N VAL A 127 13.38 -5.54 -25.88
CA VAL A 127 12.25 -4.62 -25.92
C VAL A 127 11.33 -4.83 -24.73
N ASP A 128 10.33 -3.96 -24.58
CA ASP A 128 9.35 -3.99 -23.49
C ASP A 128 9.99 -3.96 -22.10
N SER A 129 10.78 -2.91 -21.80
CA SER A 129 11.45 -2.75 -20.50
C SER A 129 12.31 -3.95 -20.08
N ASN A 130 13.12 -4.47 -21.02
CA ASN A 130 13.94 -5.67 -20.86
C ASN A 130 13.18 -7.00 -20.76
N ARG A 131 11.87 -7.04 -21.06
CA ARG A 131 11.09 -8.27 -20.88
C ARG A 131 11.19 -9.27 -22.01
N LEU A 132 11.43 -8.78 -23.23
CA LEU A 132 11.39 -9.57 -24.45
C LEU A 132 12.67 -9.42 -25.23
N VAL A 133 13.12 -10.51 -25.86
CA VAL A 133 14.23 -10.53 -26.81
C VAL A 133 13.63 -10.61 -28.21
N GLN A 134 13.95 -9.63 -29.05
CA GLN A 134 13.53 -9.61 -30.45
C GLN A 134 14.55 -10.36 -31.31
N LEU A 135 14.08 -11.32 -32.09
CA LEU A 135 14.89 -12.22 -32.91
C LEU A 135 14.48 -12.13 -34.38
N ILE A 136 15.44 -12.30 -35.30
CA ILE A 136 15.19 -12.48 -36.73
C ILE A 136 15.82 -13.80 -37.17
N SER A 137 15.01 -14.68 -37.78
CA SER A 137 15.39 -16.02 -38.25
C SER A 137 15.02 -16.21 -39.71
N GLN A 138 15.79 -17.03 -40.44
CA GLN A 138 15.46 -17.46 -41.81
C GLN A 138 14.63 -18.75 -41.85
N GLU A 139 14.46 -19.43 -40.72
CA GLU A 139 13.77 -20.73 -40.62
C GLU A 139 12.39 -20.58 -39.96
N PRO A 140 11.36 -21.33 -40.38
CA PRO A 140 9.99 -21.15 -39.89
C PRO A 140 9.83 -21.59 -38.43
N ASP A 141 9.45 -20.64 -37.56
CA ASP A 141 9.37 -20.72 -36.08
C ASP A 141 8.28 -21.67 -35.51
N HIS A 142 7.82 -22.66 -36.26
CA HIS A 142 6.71 -23.51 -35.85
C HIS A 142 7.17 -24.65 -34.93
N GLY A 143 7.10 -24.40 -33.62
CA GLY A 143 6.99 -25.47 -32.61
C GLY A 143 8.03 -25.47 -31.49
N MET A 144 8.96 -24.53 -31.41
CA MET A 144 10.06 -24.55 -30.42
C MET A 144 9.70 -23.93 -29.05
N SER A 145 8.41 -23.89 -28.68
CA SER A 145 7.94 -23.30 -27.43
C SER A 145 8.65 -23.92 -26.22
N GLY A 146 9.23 -23.06 -25.37
CA GLY A 146 10.00 -23.43 -24.19
C GLY A 146 11.47 -23.79 -24.46
N GLY A 147 11.94 -23.70 -25.71
CA GLY A 147 13.35 -23.89 -26.07
C GLY A 147 14.23 -22.70 -25.67
N PRO A 148 15.53 -22.91 -25.34
CA PRO A 148 16.44 -21.85 -24.95
C PRO A 148 16.89 -21.02 -26.15
N VAL A 149 17.08 -19.72 -25.92
CA VAL A 149 17.77 -18.80 -26.85
C VAL A 149 19.22 -18.64 -26.38
N PHE A 150 20.15 -19.26 -27.11
CA PHE A 150 21.57 -19.25 -26.78
C PHE A 150 22.32 -18.18 -27.57
N ASP A 151 23.00 -17.28 -26.88
CA ASP A 151 23.92 -16.30 -27.47
C ASP A 151 25.24 -16.99 -27.82
N GLU A 152 25.55 -17.11 -29.11
CA GLU A 152 26.72 -17.86 -29.58
C GLU A 152 28.04 -17.19 -29.20
N GLN A 153 28.06 -15.86 -29.16
CA GLN A 153 29.23 -15.06 -28.79
C GLN A 153 29.53 -15.17 -27.29
N ARG A 154 28.50 -14.99 -26.45
CA ARG A 154 28.64 -14.99 -24.99
C ARG A 154 28.59 -16.38 -24.38
N ARG A 155 28.22 -17.39 -25.16
CA ARG A 155 28.10 -18.80 -24.76
C ARG A 155 27.13 -19.01 -23.59
N VAL A 156 26.01 -18.29 -23.57
CA VAL A 156 25.01 -18.30 -22.49
C VAL A 156 23.59 -18.27 -23.04
N VAL A 157 22.64 -18.84 -22.30
CA VAL A 157 21.20 -18.71 -22.57
C VAL A 157 20.72 -17.35 -22.06
N ILE A 158 20.07 -16.59 -22.94
CA ILE A 158 19.61 -15.22 -22.70
C ILE A 158 18.08 -15.05 -22.73
N GLY A 159 17.36 -16.12 -23.08
CA GLY A 159 15.91 -16.15 -23.03
C GLY A 159 15.34 -17.51 -23.38
N MET A 160 14.02 -17.56 -23.53
CA MET A 160 13.25 -18.75 -23.88
C MET A 160 12.21 -18.42 -24.95
N ILE A 161 12.13 -19.24 -26.00
CA ILE A 161 11.16 -19.06 -27.08
C ILE A 161 9.74 -19.28 -26.55
N SER A 162 8.83 -18.34 -26.82
CA SER A 162 7.40 -18.47 -26.52
C SER A 162 6.55 -18.31 -27.79
N LYS A 163 5.34 -18.87 -27.81
CA LYS A 163 4.41 -18.83 -28.95
C LYS A 163 3.77 -17.43 -29.05
N GLY A 164 4.52 -16.48 -29.62
CA GLY A 164 4.08 -15.09 -29.76
C GLY A 164 3.35 -14.81 -31.07
N LYS A 165 2.02 -15.00 -31.12
CA LYS A 165 1.15 -14.27 -32.07
C LYS A 165 0.37 -13.13 -31.41
N SER A 166 0.64 -12.80 -30.14
CA SER A 166 -0.19 -11.87 -29.36
C SER A 166 0.57 -10.99 -28.35
N ILE A 167 1.90 -10.90 -28.40
CA ILE A 167 2.65 -10.06 -27.46
C ILE A 167 2.66 -8.58 -27.90
N LEU A 168 2.40 -8.28 -29.18
CA LEU A 168 2.42 -6.90 -29.72
C LEU A 168 1.16 -6.47 -30.48
N ASP A 169 0.12 -7.31 -30.57
CA ASP A 169 -1.05 -7.03 -31.43
C ASP A 169 -2.07 -6.02 -30.84
N LYS A 170 -1.69 -5.31 -29.78
CA LYS A 170 -2.37 -4.08 -29.35
C LYS A 170 -1.60 -2.85 -29.81
N GLY A 171 -1.55 -2.62 -31.12
CA GLY A 171 -1.42 -1.25 -31.64
C GLY A 171 -0.46 -0.98 -32.79
N GLN A 172 0.29 -1.96 -33.33
CA GLN A 172 1.12 -1.71 -34.51
C GLN A 172 0.98 -2.80 -35.57
N ASN A 173 0.59 -2.40 -36.77
CA ASN A 173 0.56 -3.20 -37.99
C ASN A 173 1.96 -3.79 -38.30
N LEU A 174 2.29 -4.96 -37.75
CA LEU A 174 3.53 -5.66 -38.07
C LEU A 174 3.32 -6.48 -39.36
N ARG A 175 3.72 -5.92 -40.49
CA ARG A 175 3.69 -6.54 -41.83
C ARG A 175 4.89 -7.45 -42.14
N ASN A 176 5.74 -7.81 -41.17
CA ASN A 176 6.93 -8.64 -41.41
C ASN A 176 6.86 -10.00 -40.70
N THR A 177 6.88 -11.07 -41.49
CA THR A 177 6.79 -12.49 -41.08
C THR A 177 8.12 -13.09 -40.60
N GLN A 178 9.17 -12.29 -40.41
CA GLN A 178 10.54 -12.76 -40.09
C GLN A 178 10.99 -12.44 -38.65
N THR A 179 10.10 -11.93 -37.79
CA THR A 179 10.46 -11.49 -36.43
C THR A 179 9.78 -12.35 -35.37
N THR A 180 10.57 -13.01 -34.53
CA THR A 180 10.14 -13.86 -33.41
C THR A 180 10.48 -13.16 -32.09
N PHE A 181 9.67 -13.39 -31.06
CA PHE A 181 9.96 -12.89 -29.70
C PHE A 181 10.22 -14.05 -28.74
N ALA A 182 11.21 -13.86 -27.87
CA ALA A 182 11.50 -14.75 -26.76
C ALA A 182 11.35 -13.98 -25.44
N ILE A 183 10.99 -14.69 -24.37
CA ILE A 183 10.96 -14.12 -23.02
C ILE A 183 12.41 -14.00 -22.56
N SER A 184 12.81 -12.81 -22.08
CA SER A 184 14.18 -12.57 -21.62
C SER A 184 14.50 -13.35 -20.34
N MET A 185 15.79 -13.66 -20.12
CA MET A 185 16.20 -14.26 -18.84
C MET A 185 15.91 -13.35 -17.65
N GLN A 186 15.86 -12.03 -17.82
CA GLN A 186 15.48 -11.09 -16.76
C GLN A 186 14.03 -11.32 -16.33
N THR A 187 13.11 -11.53 -17.27
CA THR A 187 11.71 -11.87 -16.98
C THR A 187 11.61 -13.23 -16.32
N ILE A 188 12.32 -14.24 -16.83
CA ILE A 188 12.31 -15.60 -16.27
C ILE A 188 12.82 -15.58 -14.83
N LEU A 189 13.92 -14.89 -14.56
CA LEU A 189 14.49 -14.74 -13.21
C LEU A 189 13.54 -14.01 -12.25
N GLY A 190 12.79 -13.02 -12.75
CA GLY A 190 11.77 -12.32 -11.95
C GLY A 190 10.53 -13.16 -11.60
N VAL A 191 10.34 -14.32 -12.24
CA VAL A 191 9.24 -15.26 -11.96
C VAL A 191 9.70 -16.41 -11.06
N CYS A 192 10.96 -16.82 -11.16
CA CYS A 192 11.46 -17.99 -10.44
C CYS A 192 12.20 -17.62 -9.15
N ASN A 193 11.47 -17.61 -8.02
CA ASN A 193 11.99 -17.32 -6.67
C ASN A 193 13.14 -18.25 -6.20
N GLN A 194 13.41 -19.35 -6.90
CA GLN A 194 14.47 -20.32 -6.56
C GLN A 194 15.71 -20.26 -7.46
N MET A 195 15.79 -19.34 -8.43
CA MET A 195 16.95 -19.23 -9.34
C MET A 195 18.22 -18.64 -8.69
N SER A 196 18.18 -18.30 -7.40
CA SER A 196 19.35 -17.88 -6.60
C SER A 196 20.44 -18.96 -6.46
N ALA A 197 20.13 -20.22 -6.80
CA ALA A 197 21.09 -21.33 -6.86
C ALA A 197 21.83 -21.46 -8.20
N LEU A 198 21.49 -20.65 -9.22
CA LEU A 198 22.13 -20.74 -10.54
C LEU A 198 23.33 -19.80 -10.63
N HIS A 199 24.48 -20.38 -10.94
CA HIS A 199 25.70 -19.65 -11.27
C HIS A 199 25.48 -18.83 -12.55
N ILE A 200 24.94 -17.62 -12.40
CA ILE A 200 25.03 -16.58 -13.42
C ILE A 200 26.52 -16.28 -13.58
N GLN A 201 27.13 -16.76 -14.66
CA GLN A 201 28.50 -16.38 -15.02
C GLN A 201 28.49 -14.92 -15.53
N LYS A 202 28.53 -13.99 -14.58
CA LYS A 202 29.37 -12.80 -14.69
C LYS A 202 30.29 -12.83 -13.48
N GLU A 203 31.59 -12.68 -13.69
CA GLU A 203 32.52 -12.32 -12.62
C GLU A 203 32.08 -10.97 -12.06
N SER A 204 31.13 -11.00 -11.12
CA SER A 204 30.82 -9.84 -10.30
C SER A 204 32.03 -9.60 -9.42
N LYS A 205 32.62 -8.40 -9.49
CA LYS A 205 33.62 -7.94 -8.52
C LYS A 205 33.00 -7.71 -7.14
N ASP A 206 31.67 -7.84 -7.00
CA ASP A 206 30.98 -7.67 -5.73
C ASP A 206 31.34 -8.79 -4.76
N SER A 207 31.58 -8.41 -3.51
CA SER A 207 31.87 -9.40 -2.47
C SER A 207 30.70 -10.39 -2.29
N PRO A 208 30.98 -11.66 -1.92
CA PRO A 208 29.92 -12.62 -1.56
C PRO A 208 28.98 -12.11 -0.47
N LYS A 209 29.47 -11.21 0.38
CA LYS A 209 28.68 -10.54 1.43
C LYS A 209 27.63 -9.58 0.85
N LEU A 210 27.98 -8.78 -0.17
CA LEU A 210 27.04 -7.89 -0.87
C LEU A 210 25.96 -8.69 -1.61
N ILE A 211 26.36 -9.74 -2.33
CA ILE A 211 25.40 -10.64 -3.00
C ILE A 211 24.46 -11.29 -1.98
N GLY A 212 25.00 -11.74 -0.84
CA GLY A 212 24.19 -12.28 0.26
C GLY A 212 23.20 -11.27 0.85
N TYR A 213 23.59 -10.00 0.98
CA TYR A 213 22.68 -8.93 1.38
C TYR A 213 21.56 -8.70 0.35
N LEU A 214 21.90 -8.55 -0.93
CA LEU A 214 20.93 -8.32 -2.00
C LEU A 214 19.90 -9.46 -2.09
N ARG A 215 20.34 -10.72 -1.91
CA ARG A 215 19.44 -11.88 -1.86
C ARG A 215 18.49 -11.83 -0.67
N LYS A 216 19.02 -11.57 0.54
CA LYS A 216 18.17 -11.44 1.74
C LYS A 216 17.17 -10.29 1.62
N LEU A 217 17.61 -9.17 1.03
CA LEU A 217 16.72 -8.04 0.77
C LEU A 217 15.67 -8.40 -0.28
N TYR A 218 16.05 -9.09 -1.35
CA TYR A 218 15.10 -9.58 -2.36
C TYR A 218 14.05 -10.50 -1.74
N ASP A 219 14.47 -11.51 -0.97
CA ASP A 219 13.54 -12.45 -0.31
C ASP A 219 12.55 -11.71 0.59
N PHE A 220 13.03 -10.72 1.35
CA PHE A 220 12.18 -9.87 2.18
C PHE A 220 11.20 -9.04 1.33
N ILE A 221 11.71 -8.28 0.36
CA ILE A 221 10.89 -7.39 -0.47
C ILE A 221 9.89 -8.17 -1.32
N ASP A 222 10.29 -9.32 -1.88
CA ASP A 222 9.39 -10.19 -2.62
C ASP A 222 8.33 -10.81 -1.69
N SER A 223 8.71 -11.19 -0.46
CA SER A 223 7.72 -11.60 0.54
C SER A 223 6.76 -10.47 0.89
N GLU A 224 7.20 -9.22 1.02
CA GLU A 224 6.33 -8.07 1.25
C GLU A 224 5.51 -7.69 0.00
N CYS A 225 6.01 -7.97 -1.21
CA CYS A 225 5.25 -7.87 -2.46
C CYS A 225 4.17 -8.96 -2.56
N ASN A 226 4.44 -10.16 -2.03
CA ASN A 226 3.52 -11.30 -2.00
C ASN A 226 2.64 -11.33 -0.73
N ILE A 227 2.96 -10.54 0.29
CA ILE A 227 2.08 -10.18 1.40
C ILE A 227 1.40 -8.85 1.09
N SER A 228 1.78 -8.21 -0.03
CA SER A 228 1.24 -6.91 -0.41
C SER A 228 -0.27 -7.00 -0.51
N PHE A 229 -0.86 -5.82 -0.46
CA PHE A 229 -2.28 -5.63 -0.35
C PHE A 229 -3.12 -6.48 -1.33
N GLN A 230 -2.62 -6.87 -2.50
CA GLN A 230 -3.30 -7.82 -3.40
C GLN A 230 -3.45 -9.22 -2.80
N THR A 231 -2.39 -9.83 -2.28
CA THR A 231 -2.44 -11.18 -1.73
C THR A 231 -3.12 -11.24 -0.36
N PHE A 232 -3.02 -10.18 0.45
CA PHE A 232 -3.84 -9.99 1.67
C PHE A 232 -5.34 -10.18 1.41
N LEU A 233 -5.76 -9.78 0.22
CA LEU A 233 -7.14 -9.75 -0.22
C LEU A 233 -7.53 -10.96 -1.07
N GLU A 234 -6.56 -11.79 -1.48
CA GLU A 234 -6.85 -13.06 -2.12
C GLU A 234 -7.44 -14.02 -1.08
N ILE A 235 -8.71 -14.36 -1.28
CA ILE A 235 -9.41 -15.42 -0.55
C ILE A 235 -9.36 -16.66 -1.45
N PRO A 236 -8.50 -17.67 -1.18
CA PRO A 236 -8.48 -18.89 -1.98
C PRO A 236 -9.64 -19.79 -1.55
N SER A 237 -10.70 -19.90 -2.37
CA SER A 237 -11.79 -20.87 -2.20
C SER A 237 -12.10 -21.61 -3.50
N SER A 238 -12.61 -22.85 -3.36
CA SER A 238 -12.74 -23.85 -4.42
C SER A 238 -14.02 -23.77 -5.26
N ASP A 239 -15.04 -22.97 -4.90
CA ASP A 239 -16.40 -23.17 -5.46
C ASP A 239 -17.24 -21.88 -5.67
N THR A 240 -16.65 -20.68 -5.61
CA THR A 240 -17.35 -19.42 -5.97
C THR A 240 -16.55 -18.60 -7.00
N PRO A 241 -17.18 -17.91 -7.97
CA PRO A 241 -16.47 -16.97 -8.82
C PRO A 241 -16.03 -15.78 -7.97
N ASN A 242 -14.82 -15.86 -7.40
CA ASN A 242 -14.34 -14.89 -6.43
C ASN A 242 -14.14 -13.51 -7.06
N ALA A 243 -14.36 -12.48 -6.24
CA ALA A 243 -14.06 -11.12 -6.61
C ALA A 243 -12.53 -10.96 -6.78
N ILE A 244 -12.07 -10.91 -8.03
CA ILE A 244 -10.65 -10.75 -8.35
C ILE A 244 -10.22 -9.35 -7.96
N VAL A 245 -9.24 -9.24 -7.06
CA VAL A 245 -8.66 -7.95 -6.70
C VAL A 245 -7.94 -7.39 -7.92
N PRO A 246 -8.29 -6.18 -8.39
CA PRO A 246 -7.71 -5.63 -9.60
C PRO A 246 -6.22 -5.33 -9.47
N ASP A 247 -5.51 -5.40 -10.60
CA ASP A 247 -4.18 -4.83 -10.72
C ASP A 247 -4.23 -3.33 -10.94
N PHE A 248 -3.93 -2.58 -9.88
CA PHE A 248 -4.03 -1.12 -9.88
C PHE A 248 -2.89 -0.49 -10.64
N LYS A 249 -3.22 0.13 -11.77
CA LYS A 249 -2.33 1.06 -12.46
C LYS A 249 -2.48 2.45 -11.85
N PHE A 250 -1.35 3.05 -11.49
CA PHE A 250 -1.25 4.36 -10.88
C PHE A 250 -0.82 5.42 -11.89
N ASP A 251 -1.40 6.61 -11.76
CA ASP A 251 -0.91 7.81 -12.40
C ASP A 251 -0.03 8.59 -11.40
N TYR A 252 1.18 8.92 -11.82
CA TYR A 252 2.21 9.59 -11.02
C TYR A 252 2.31 11.05 -11.44
N ILE A 253 1.96 11.98 -10.55
CA ILE A 253 2.09 13.42 -10.83
C ILE A 253 3.39 13.94 -10.24
N ALA A 254 4.33 14.31 -11.11
CA ALA A 254 5.54 15.02 -10.73
C ALA A 254 5.24 16.51 -10.53
N SER A 255 5.53 17.01 -9.34
CA SER A 255 5.40 18.43 -8.99
C SER A 255 6.63 18.94 -8.21
N PRO A 256 6.89 20.26 -8.20
CA PRO A 256 7.88 20.86 -7.30
C PRO A 256 7.51 20.68 -5.83
N ILE A 257 8.49 20.64 -4.94
CA ILE A 257 8.24 20.69 -3.50
C ILE A 257 7.96 22.14 -3.08
N HIS A 258 6.75 22.42 -2.58
CA HIS A 258 6.44 23.73 -2.03
C HIS A 258 7.15 23.97 -0.69
N ARG A 259 8.04 24.95 -0.67
CA ARG A 259 8.82 25.36 0.51
C ARG A 259 8.15 26.50 1.33
N GLY A 260 6.94 26.95 0.96
CA GLY A 260 6.21 28.06 1.60
C GLY A 260 4.96 27.64 2.40
N LYS A 261 4.40 28.57 3.22
CA LYS A 261 3.16 28.40 4.01
C LYS A 261 1.87 28.53 3.17
N GLU A 262 1.82 27.99 1.95
CA GLU A 262 0.58 28.03 1.16
C GLU A 262 -0.38 26.94 1.67
N ARG A 263 -1.56 27.37 2.14
CA ARG A 263 -2.62 26.47 2.61
C ARG A 263 -3.17 25.67 1.41
N LEU A 264 -3.15 24.34 1.51
CA LEU A 264 -3.93 23.45 0.66
C LEU A 264 -5.42 23.81 0.76
N ARG A 265 -6.01 24.38 -0.30
CA ARG A 265 -7.46 24.37 -0.48
C ARG A 265 -7.83 23.10 -1.27
N ASN A 266 -8.65 22.23 -0.67
CA ASN A 266 -9.23 21.04 -1.32
C ASN A 266 -8.23 20.01 -1.88
N ASN A 267 -7.15 19.67 -1.17
CA ASN A 267 -6.15 18.66 -1.60
C ASN A 267 -5.56 18.87 -3.01
N THR A 268 -5.77 20.04 -3.62
CA THR A 268 -5.33 20.33 -4.98
C THR A 268 -4.32 21.45 -4.92
N ILE A 269 -3.12 21.20 -5.42
CA ILE A 269 -2.05 22.19 -5.50
C ILE A 269 -2.40 23.16 -6.63
N SER A 270 -2.90 24.34 -6.28
CA SER A 270 -3.08 25.45 -7.21
C SER A 270 -1.75 26.22 -7.31
N SER A 271 -0.88 25.87 -8.25
CA SER A 271 0.18 26.79 -8.68
C SER A 271 0.49 26.67 -10.17
N SER A 272 0.88 27.79 -10.76
CA SER A 272 1.14 28.04 -12.19
C SER A 272 2.42 27.38 -12.74
N ILE A 273 2.80 26.21 -12.22
CA ILE A 273 3.98 25.43 -12.64
C ILE A 273 3.49 24.08 -13.19
N GLU A 274 3.95 23.70 -14.38
CA GLU A 274 3.48 22.52 -15.12
C GLU A 274 3.69 21.22 -14.33
N ASN A 275 2.61 20.71 -13.73
CA ASN A 275 2.54 19.34 -13.25
C ASN A 275 2.64 18.38 -14.44
N ARG A 276 3.48 17.34 -14.33
CA ARG A 276 3.62 16.33 -15.39
C ARG A 276 3.14 14.97 -14.89
N THR A 277 2.26 14.33 -15.66
CA THR A 277 1.73 13.00 -15.35
C THR A 277 2.54 11.92 -16.06
N PHE A 278 2.86 10.84 -15.34
CA PHE A 278 3.54 9.66 -15.84
C PHE A 278 2.73 8.41 -15.52
N SER A 279 2.75 7.42 -16.42
CA SER A 279 2.17 6.08 -16.18
C SER A 279 3.17 5.13 -15.52
N ASN A 280 4.43 5.55 -15.38
CA ASN A 280 5.55 4.75 -14.89
C ASN A 280 6.31 5.54 -13.82
N PHE A 281 6.53 4.91 -12.65
CA PHE A 281 7.23 5.55 -11.55
C PHE A 281 8.70 5.85 -11.88
N THR A 282 9.38 4.98 -12.62
CA THR A 282 10.80 5.16 -12.97
C THR A 282 11.00 6.43 -13.80
N GLU A 283 10.12 6.70 -14.75
CA GLU A 283 10.19 7.94 -15.56
C GLU A 283 9.94 9.20 -14.71
N ALA A 284 9.00 9.13 -13.77
CA ALA A 284 8.74 10.22 -12.84
C ALA A 284 9.91 10.44 -11.86
N PHE A 285 10.59 9.36 -11.46
CA PHE A 285 11.78 9.39 -10.62
C PHE A 285 12.97 10.04 -11.33
N ASP A 286 13.22 9.63 -12.58
CA ASP A 286 14.28 10.17 -13.43
C ASP A 286 14.05 11.67 -13.72
N TYR A 287 12.79 12.07 -13.93
CA TYR A 287 12.40 13.47 -14.16
C TYR A 287 12.84 14.41 -13.02
N HIS A 288 12.78 13.93 -11.78
CA HIS A 288 13.18 14.66 -10.58
C HIS A 288 14.59 14.27 -10.10
N GLN A 289 15.51 13.98 -11.03
CA GLN A 289 16.93 13.78 -10.73
C GLN A 289 17.19 12.72 -9.63
N ASN A 290 16.36 11.68 -9.57
CA ASN A 290 16.52 10.53 -8.67
C ASN A 290 16.44 10.86 -7.17
N ARG A 291 15.86 12.00 -6.78
CA ARG A 291 15.70 12.42 -5.38
C ARG A 291 14.29 12.93 -5.14
N VAL A 292 13.39 12.04 -4.75
CA VAL A 292 11.95 12.32 -4.78
C VAL A 292 11.25 12.01 -3.46
N LEU A 293 10.21 12.80 -3.21
CA LEU A 293 9.21 12.54 -2.19
C LEU A 293 7.98 11.88 -2.82
N LEU A 294 7.67 10.64 -2.46
CA LEU A 294 6.46 9.94 -2.90
C LEU A 294 5.29 10.24 -1.95
N LEU A 295 4.36 11.07 -2.41
CA LEU A 295 3.19 11.53 -1.67
C LEU A 295 1.91 10.79 -2.08
N GLY A 296 0.94 10.74 -1.16
CA GLY A 296 -0.38 10.18 -1.42
C GLY A 296 -1.23 10.02 -0.16
N LEU A 297 -2.53 9.80 -0.33
CA LEU A 297 -3.46 9.51 0.77
C LEU A 297 -3.12 8.18 1.50
N PRO A 298 -3.58 7.97 2.74
CA PRO A 298 -3.52 6.65 3.38
C PRO A 298 -4.16 5.58 2.49
N GLY A 299 -3.47 4.45 2.27
CA GLY A 299 -3.96 3.39 1.38
C GLY A 299 -3.86 3.68 -0.12
N SER A 300 -3.21 4.79 -0.53
CA SER A 300 -3.05 5.14 -1.95
C SER A 300 -2.07 4.25 -2.74
N GLY A 301 -1.30 3.39 -2.08
CA GLY A 301 -0.31 2.51 -2.72
C GLY A 301 1.15 2.96 -2.63
N LYS A 302 1.50 3.98 -1.83
CA LYS A 302 2.89 4.48 -1.71
C LYS A 302 3.91 3.38 -1.40
N THR A 303 3.67 2.62 -0.32
CA THR A 303 4.53 1.50 0.09
C THR A 303 4.58 0.43 -1.00
N THR A 304 3.46 0.13 -1.65
CA THR A 304 3.39 -0.84 -2.76
C THR A 304 4.25 -0.40 -3.96
N THR A 305 4.15 0.86 -4.38
CA THR A 305 5.02 1.46 -5.41
C THR A 305 6.49 1.34 -4.99
N LEU A 306 6.82 1.70 -3.74
CA LEU A 306 8.19 1.65 -3.24
C LEU A 306 8.74 0.21 -3.20
N LEU A 307 7.95 -0.77 -2.76
CA LEU A 307 8.33 -2.19 -2.72
C LEU A 307 8.59 -2.74 -4.13
N HIS A 308 7.69 -2.47 -5.10
CA HIS A 308 7.90 -2.91 -6.49
C HIS A 308 9.13 -2.25 -7.12
N PHE A 309 9.32 -0.95 -6.88
CA PHE A 309 10.51 -0.24 -7.34
C PHE A 309 11.78 -0.81 -6.69
N THR A 310 11.74 -1.14 -5.40
CA THR A 310 12.85 -1.77 -4.67
C THR A 310 13.18 -3.14 -5.27
N ARG A 311 12.17 -3.99 -5.53
CA ARG A 311 12.38 -5.31 -6.15
C ARG A 311 13.09 -5.18 -7.48
N GLN A 312 12.63 -4.26 -8.34
CA GLN A 312 13.24 -4.01 -9.63
C GLN A 312 14.68 -3.48 -9.49
N ALA A 313 14.93 -2.55 -8.56
CA ALA A 313 16.27 -2.01 -8.31
C ALA A 313 17.26 -3.09 -7.85
N ILE A 314 16.82 -4.07 -7.05
CA ILE A 314 17.65 -5.22 -6.65
C ILE A 314 18.00 -6.07 -7.86
N LEU A 315 17.01 -6.38 -8.71
CA LEU A 315 17.23 -7.17 -9.93
C LEU A 315 18.18 -6.44 -10.89
N ASP A 316 18.01 -5.13 -11.08
CA ASP A 316 18.88 -4.31 -11.91
C ASP A 316 20.31 -4.30 -11.38
N ARG A 317 20.49 -4.19 -10.05
CA ARG A 317 21.81 -4.25 -9.40
C ARG A 317 22.46 -5.63 -9.51
N LEU A 318 21.69 -6.71 -9.39
CA LEU A 318 22.19 -8.08 -9.58
C LEU A 318 22.60 -8.33 -11.05
N ALA A 319 21.95 -7.67 -12.00
CA ALA A 319 22.26 -7.78 -13.43
C ALA A 319 23.44 -6.88 -13.87
N ASP A 320 23.61 -5.73 -13.24
CA ASP A 320 24.61 -4.71 -13.56
C ASP A 320 25.28 -4.13 -12.29
N PRO A 321 26.57 -4.46 -12.03
CA PRO A 321 27.35 -3.92 -10.92
C PRO A 321 27.66 -2.42 -10.99
N GLN A 322 27.22 -1.68 -12.01
CA GLN A 322 27.28 -0.21 -12.05
C GLN A 322 26.04 0.45 -11.45
N LYS A 323 24.91 -0.27 -11.34
CA LYS A 323 23.66 0.26 -10.78
C LYS A 323 23.78 0.54 -9.28
N PRO A 324 22.99 1.45 -8.70
CA PRO A 324 23.05 1.74 -7.27
C PRO A 324 22.71 0.53 -6.40
N ILE A 325 23.31 0.45 -5.22
CA ILE A 325 22.95 -0.53 -4.18
C ILE A 325 21.64 -0.04 -3.54
N PRO A 326 20.53 -0.81 -3.64
CA PRO A 326 19.28 -0.47 -2.98
C PRO A 326 19.41 -0.69 -1.47
N ILE A 327 18.97 0.29 -0.68
CA ILE A 327 18.99 0.27 0.79
C ILE A 327 17.59 0.61 1.27
N TRP A 328 16.92 -0.38 1.87
CA TRP A 328 15.55 -0.25 2.38
C TRP A 328 15.54 0.05 3.88
N ALA A 329 14.72 1.02 4.29
CA ALA A 329 14.42 1.24 5.71
C ALA A 329 12.99 1.75 5.91
N ASN A 330 12.32 1.28 6.97
CA ASN A 330 11.09 1.90 7.46
C ASN A 330 11.49 2.95 8.51
N ILE A 331 11.18 4.21 8.24
CA ILE A 331 11.60 5.37 9.01
C ILE A 331 11.07 5.32 10.45
N GLY A 332 9.87 4.78 10.67
CA GLY A 332 9.28 4.61 12.00
C GLY A 332 10.05 3.68 12.95
N ALA A 333 11.03 2.92 12.46
CA ALA A 333 11.89 2.06 13.29
C ALA A 333 13.20 2.72 13.73
N TRP A 334 13.40 4.02 13.48
CA TRP A 334 14.61 4.73 13.88
C TRP A 334 14.66 4.90 15.40
N ASP A 335 15.79 4.50 16.00
CA ASP A 335 15.99 4.47 17.45
C ASP A 335 16.36 5.83 18.06
N LEU A 336 16.40 6.90 17.25
CA LEU A 336 16.73 8.29 17.59
C LEU A 336 18.13 8.53 18.18
N THR A 337 18.87 7.47 18.47
CA THR A 337 20.15 7.52 19.20
C THR A 337 21.31 7.18 18.30
N THR A 338 21.12 6.28 17.34
CA THR A 338 22.07 5.96 16.30
C THR A 338 22.01 7.03 15.20
N PRO A 339 23.15 7.57 14.74
CA PRO A 339 23.19 8.48 13.59
C PRO A 339 22.44 7.90 12.39
N LEU A 340 21.69 8.76 11.68
CA LEU A 340 20.72 8.33 10.67
C LEU A 340 21.33 7.41 9.61
N ARG A 341 22.45 7.82 8.99
CA ARG A 341 23.11 7.00 7.96
C ARG A 341 23.56 5.65 8.50
N ASP A 342 24.14 5.61 9.69
CA ASP A 342 24.62 4.37 10.32
C ASP A 342 23.45 3.44 10.65
N TRP A 343 22.32 3.98 11.08
CA TRP A 343 21.12 3.21 11.34
C TRP A 343 20.51 2.63 10.06
N ILE A 344 20.38 3.44 9.00
CA ILE A 344 19.84 2.99 7.70
C ILE A 344 20.72 1.90 7.09
N GLU A 345 22.05 2.06 7.16
CA GLU A 345 23.00 1.11 6.57
C GLU A 345 23.31 -0.07 7.50
N LYS A 346 22.91 -0.06 8.77
CA LYS A 346 23.12 -1.17 9.73
C LYS A 346 22.73 -2.55 9.22
N PRO A 347 21.60 -2.74 8.50
CA PRO A 347 21.18 -4.06 8.05
C PRO A 347 21.96 -4.56 6.82
N THR A 348 22.85 -3.74 6.26
CA THR A 348 23.71 -4.10 5.13
C THR A 348 24.85 -5.01 5.60
N PHE A 349 25.71 -5.43 4.67
CA PHE A 349 26.83 -6.34 4.93
C PHE A 349 28.05 -5.66 5.60
N GLY A 350 27.82 -4.57 6.34
CA GLY A 350 28.83 -3.64 6.87
C GLY A 350 28.79 -2.29 6.16
N ALA A 351 29.66 -1.35 6.54
CA ALA A 351 29.72 -0.03 5.91
C ALA A 351 29.89 -0.15 4.38
N ILE A 352 28.95 0.40 3.62
CA ILE A 352 29.04 0.40 2.15
C ILE A 352 30.17 1.36 1.77
N PRO A 353 31.16 0.97 0.95
CA PRO A 353 32.23 1.87 0.52
C PRO A 353 31.66 3.08 -0.22
N LYS A 354 32.26 4.27 -0.03
CA LYS A 354 31.73 5.54 -0.60
C LYS A 354 31.60 5.50 -2.12
N GLU A 355 32.46 4.75 -2.79
CA GLU A 355 32.51 4.60 -4.26
C GLU A 355 31.30 3.89 -4.89
N TYR A 356 30.51 3.13 -4.12
CA TYR A 356 29.30 2.51 -4.65
C TYR A 356 28.13 3.50 -4.62
N PRO A 357 27.44 3.72 -5.75
CA PRO A 357 26.24 4.54 -5.76
C PRO A 357 25.17 3.89 -4.88
N ARG A 358 24.43 4.70 -4.11
CA ARG A 358 23.37 4.23 -3.20
C ARG A 358 22.01 4.70 -3.69
N LEU A 359 21.01 3.86 -3.49
CA LEU A 359 19.61 4.19 -3.65
C LEU A 359 18.89 3.93 -2.33
N TYR A 360 18.60 5.00 -1.59
CA TYR A 360 17.86 4.92 -0.32
C TYR A 360 16.36 4.88 -0.59
N LEU A 361 15.70 3.86 -0.07
CA LEU A 361 14.27 3.57 -0.26
C LEU A 361 13.64 3.59 1.14
N LEU A 362 13.14 4.76 1.52
CA LEU A 362 12.75 5.07 2.90
C LEU A 362 11.22 5.18 3.01
N ASP A 363 10.61 4.27 3.77
CA ASP A 363 9.15 4.18 3.90
C ASP A 363 8.66 4.82 5.21
N GLY A 364 7.64 5.66 5.12
CA GLY A 364 6.84 6.11 6.28
C GLY A 364 7.42 7.31 7.02
N LEU A 365 7.74 8.41 6.34
CA LEU A 365 8.19 9.63 7.01
C LEU A 365 7.14 10.14 8.02
N ASP A 366 5.85 9.93 7.73
CA ASP A 366 4.72 10.22 8.63
C ASP A 366 4.76 9.41 9.94
N GLU A 367 5.52 8.33 10.02
CA GLU A 367 5.57 7.47 11.21
C GLU A 367 6.45 8.05 12.34
N ILE A 368 7.39 8.95 12.02
CA ILE A 368 8.12 9.77 13.01
C ILE A 368 7.29 11.00 13.42
N MET A 369 6.12 11.24 12.80
CA MET A 369 5.30 12.43 13.05
C MET A 369 4.18 12.18 14.08
N GLN A 370 4.51 12.21 15.36
CA GLN A 370 3.50 12.30 16.43
C GLN A 370 3.53 13.70 17.07
N GLU A 371 2.58 14.55 16.70
CA GLU A 371 2.59 15.99 17.01
C GLU A 371 2.50 16.39 18.50
N ASN A 372 2.28 15.46 19.44
CA ASN A 372 1.91 15.82 20.81
C ASN A 372 2.92 15.44 21.90
N ASP A 373 4.12 14.99 21.53
CA ASP A 373 5.23 14.85 22.49
C ASP A 373 6.40 15.76 22.08
N LYS A 374 6.94 16.50 23.05
CA LYS A 374 8.06 17.43 22.84
C LYS A 374 9.27 16.71 22.24
N ASN A 375 9.45 15.46 22.65
CA ASN A 375 10.46 14.53 22.12
C ASN A 375 10.30 14.24 20.62
N THR A 376 9.07 14.27 20.08
CA THR A 376 8.81 13.92 18.68
C THR A 376 9.08 15.08 17.73
N LEU A 377 8.81 16.31 18.14
CA LEU A 377 9.20 17.50 17.36
C LEU A 377 10.73 17.64 17.25
N GLU A 378 11.44 17.30 18.33
CA GLU A 378 12.91 17.23 18.36
C GLU A 378 13.42 16.08 17.49
N ALA A 379 12.83 14.89 17.58
CA ALA A 379 13.14 13.75 16.72
C ALA A 379 12.96 14.07 15.23
N ARG A 380 11.86 14.77 14.87
CA ARG A 380 11.59 15.19 13.49
C ARG A 380 12.64 16.15 12.97
N SER A 381 12.94 17.19 13.76
CA SER A 381 13.93 18.19 13.37
C SER A 381 15.32 17.56 13.24
N SER A 382 15.66 16.64 14.14
CA SER A 382 16.88 15.83 14.10
C SER A 382 16.95 14.94 12.85
N PHE A 383 15.88 14.23 12.49
CA PHE A 383 15.84 13.40 11.29
C PHE A 383 16.12 14.23 10.03
N ILE A 384 15.39 15.34 9.86
CA ILE A 384 15.48 16.17 8.65
C ILE A 384 16.86 16.83 8.56
N GLN A 385 17.40 17.30 9.70
CA GLN A 385 18.74 17.85 9.76
C GLN A 385 19.78 16.79 9.37
N GLN A 386 19.76 15.62 10.01
CA GLN A 386 20.71 14.55 9.72
C GLN A 386 20.58 14.04 8.28
N PHE A 387 19.37 13.94 7.73
CA PHE A 387 19.15 13.57 6.34
C PHE A 387 19.79 14.59 5.40
N ASN A 388 19.48 15.88 5.59
CA ASN A 388 19.99 16.95 4.73
C ASN A 388 21.52 17.10 4.86
N GLU A 389 22.09 16.80 6.02
CA GLU A 389 23.54 16.86 6.24
C GLU A 389 24.28 15.63 5.70
N GLN A 390 23.71 14.44 5.93
CA GLN A 390 24.38 13.17 5.69
C GLN A 390 24.01 12.52 4.37
N ILE A 391 22.89 12.81 3.71
CA ILE A 391 22.40 12.12 2.49
C ILE A 391 22.10 13.16 1.38
N LYS A 392 23.16 13.75 0.81
CA LYS A 392 23.07 14.89 -0.13
C LYS A 392 23.11 14.49 -1.60
N ASP A 393 24.00 13.57 -1.95
CA ASP A 393 24.37 13.28 -3.34
C ASP A 393 23.83 11.93 -3.83
N GLU A 394 23.21 11.15 -2.94
CA GLU A 394 22.67 9.83 -3.25
C GLU A 394 21.27 9.89 -3.86
N GLN A 395 20.88 8.80 -4.51
CA GLN A 395 19.52 8.63 -5.02
C GLN A 395 18.58 8.27 -3.86
N VAL A 396 17.39 8.86 -3.83
CA VAL A 396 16.47 8.72 -2.70
C VAL A 396 15.00 8.70 -3.15
N VAL A 397 14.23 7.77 -2.59
CA VAL A 397 12.77 7.83 -2.53
C VAL A 397 12.34 7.83 -1.07
N ILE A 398 11.58 8.84 -0.64
CA ILE A 398 10.96 8.88 0.70
C ILE A 398 9.44 8.87 0.53
N THR A 399 8.71 8.00 1.23
CA THR A 399 7.24 8.03 1.24
C THR A 399 6.71 8.87 2.39
N CYS A 400 5.62 9.61 2.16
CA CYS A 400 4.92 10.36 3.21
C CYS A 400 3.43 10.57 2.87
N ARG A 401 2.59 10.72 3.89
CA ARG A 401 1.24 11.27 3.70
C ARG A 401 1.30 12.74 3.29
N ILE A 402 0.37 13.15 2.42
CA ILE A 402 0.27 14.53 1.93
C ILE A 402 0.08 15.50 3.09
N SER A 403 -0.96 15.32 3.91
CA SER A 403 -1.28 16.19 5.06
C SER A 403 -0.08 16.38 5.98
N ASP A 404 0.59 15.27 6.30
CA ASP A 404 1.60 15.24 7.34
C ASP A 404 2.88 15.92 6.84
N TYR A 405 3.24 15.71 5.56
CA TYR A 405 4.37 16.41 4.95
C TYR A 405 4.17 17.93 4.90
N TYR A 406 2.97 18.40 4.59
CA TYR A 406 2.70 19.83 4.50
C TYR A 406 2.69 20.50 5.88
N ASN A 407 2.36 19.77 6.94
CA ASN A 407 2.51 20.23 8.33
C ASN A 407 3.98 20.27 8.81
N ILE A 408 4.94 19.85 7.97
CA ILE A 408 6.37 19.98 8.30
C ILE A 408 6.84 21.43 8.09
N SER A 409 7.39 22.05 9.14
CA SER A 409 8.00 23.38 9.10
C SER A 409 9.31 23.40 8.31
N THR A 410 10.24 22.50 8.63
CA THR A 410 11.52 22.36 7.94
C THR A 410 11.43 21.30 6.85
N LYS A 411 11.56 21.66 5.57
CA LYS A 411 11.41 20.69 4.47
C LYS A 411 12.69 19.86 4.25
N ILE A 412 12.50 18.60 3.85
CA ILE A 412 13.58 17.70 3.40
C ILE A 412 14.11 18.18 2.05
N ASP A 413 15.43 18.12 1.86
CA ASP A 413 16.09 18.52 0.62
C ASP A 413 16.02 17.42 -0.45
N LEU A 414 14.96 17.50 -1.24
CA LEU A 414 14.67 16.65 -2.39
C LEU A 414 14.40 17.51 -3.62
N ALA A 415 14.60 16.94 -4.81
CA ALA A 415 14.45 17.66 -6.08
C ALA A 415 12.98 17.89 -6.45
N GLY A 416 12.08 17.01 -6.03
CA GLY A 416 10.66 17.12 -6.34
C GLY A 416 9.78 16.13 -5.57
N ALA A 417 8.47 16.29 -5.72
CA ALA A 417 7.48 15.36 -5.23
C ALA A 417 6.84 14.60 -6.40
N ILE A 418 6.53 13.32 -6.16
CA ILE A 418 5.70 12.48 -7.01
C ILE A 418 4.46 12.14 -6.20
N THR A 419 3.30 12.57 -6.65
CA THR A 419 2.03 12.30 -5.96
C THR A 419 1.29 11.17 -6.65
N LEU A 420 0.93 10.14 -5.89
CA LEU A 420 -0.04 9.12 -6.32
C LEU A 420 -1.43 9.72 -6.33
N ASN A 421 -2.03 9.76 -7.52
CA ASN A 421 -3.36 10.32 -7.69
C ASN A 421 -4.44 9.37 -7.13
N GLU A 422 -5.55 9.97 -6.72
CA GLU A 422 -6.78 9.23 -6.44
C GLU A 422 -7.24 8.46 -7.70
N LEU A 423 -7.83 7.28 -7.50
CA LEU A 423 -8.42 6.53 -8.60
C LEU A 423 -9.53 7.37 -9.27
N SER A 424 -9.42 7.54 -10.58
CA SER A 424 -10.44 8.17 -11.39
C SER A 424 -11.72 7.32 -11.43
N ASN A 425 -12.87 7.96 -11.73
CA ASN A 425 -14.13 7.23 -11.88
C ASN A 425 -14.03 6.13 -12.95
N ALA A 426 -13.26 6.38 -14.03
CA ALA A 426 -13.01 5.43 -15.10
C ALA A 426 -12.18 4.23 -14.63
N GLN A 427 -11.12 4.47 -13.84
CA GLN A 427 -10.33 3.40 -13.21
C GLN A 427 -11.20 2.56 -12.26
N ILE A 428 -11.95 3.19 -11.36
CA ILE A 428 -12.85 2.50 -10.41
C ILE A 428 -13.84 1.61 -11.17
N GLN A 429 -14.50 2.14 -12.20
CA GLN A 429 -15.45 1.38 -13.00
C GLN A 429 -14.79 0.20 -13.71
N LYS A 430 -13.63 0.42 -14.35
CA LYS A 430 -12.85 -0.63 -15.01
C LYS A 430 -12.51 -1.76 -14.03
N TYR A 431 -12.03 -1.41 -12.84
CA TYR A 431 -11.64 -2.36 -11.81
C TYR A 431 -12.82 -3.17 -11.26
N LEU A 432 -13.97 -2.53 -11.04
CA LEU A 432 -15.20 -3.22 -10.63
C LEU A 432 -15.73 -4.18 -11.70
N ILE A 433 -15.56 -3.85 -12.98
CA ILE A 433 -15.94 -4.75 -14.09
C ILE A 433 -14.98 -5.94 -14.14
N GLN A 434 -13.68 -5.70 -14.02
CA GLN A 434 -12.66 -6.76 -14.01
C GLN A 434 -12.84 -7.72 -12.83
N SER A 435 -13.30 -7.22 -11.68
CA SER A 435 -13.58 -8.02 -10.48
C SER A 435 -14.97 -8.69 -10.47
N GLY A 436 -15.77 -8.54 -11.53
CA GLY A 436 -17.15 -9.07 -11.58
C GLY A 436 -18.14 -8.38 -10.63
N SER A 437 -17.79 -7.21 -10.09
CA SER A 437 -18.54 -6.47 -9.07
C SER A 437 -19.37 -5.31 -9.67
N GLN A 438 -19.80 -5.41 -10.93
CA GLN A 438 -20.48 -4.33 -11.65
C GLN A 438 -21.78 -3.83 -10.99
N ARG A 439 -22.42 -4.66 -10.16
CA ARG A 439 -23.66 -4.32 -9.44
C ARG A 439 -23.50 -3.12 -8.49
N ILE A 440 -22.28 -2.89 -7.98
CA ILE A 440 -21.99 -1.84 -6.99
C ILE A 440 -21.73 -0.48 -7.66
N ILE A 441 -21.46 -0.45 -8.97
CA ILE A 441 -21.14 0.77 -9.73
C ILE A 441 -22.22 1.85 -9.53
N ASN A 442 -23.50 1.47 -9.62
CA ASN A 442 -24.62 2.38 -9.45
C ASN A 442 -24.77 2.92 -8.02
N LYS A 443 -24.35 2.16 -7.01
CA LYS A 443 -24.35 2.60 -5.61
C LYS A 443 -23.23 3.62 -5.39
N ILE A 444 -22.02 3.33 -5.86
CA ILE A 444 -20.86 4.23 -5.77
C ILE A 444 -21.13 5.56 -6.49
N SER A 445 -21.78 5.54 -7.67
CA SER A 445 -22.04 6.77 -8.42
C SER A 445 -23.06 7.71 -7.76
N LYS A 446 -23.99 7.17 -6.96
CA LYS A 446 -25.02 7.94 -6.23
C LYS A 446 -24.57 8.39 -4.84
N ASP A 447 -23.67 7.64 -4.21
CA ASP A 447 -23.21 7.88 -2.84
C ASP A 447 -21.85 8.60 -2.87
N LYS A 448 -21.88 9.94 -2.74
CA LYS A 448 -20.68 10.78 -2.80
C LYS A 448 -19.63 10.43 -1.73
N GLU A 449 -20.09 10.01 -0.54
CA GLU A 449 -19.19 9.65 0.55
C GLU A 449 -18.54 8.29 0.28
N LEU A 450 -19.31 7.31 -0.20
CA LEU A 450 -18.74 6.03 -0.63
C LEU A 450 -17.76 6.22 -1.79
N LEU A 451 -18.07 7.10 -2.76
CA LEU A 451 -17.16 7.42 -3.86
C LEU A 451 -15.83 7.98 -3.34
N LYS A 452 -15.85 8.91 -2.39
CA LYS A 452 -14.63 9.44 -1.75
C LYS A 452 -13.80 8.33 -1.11
N LEU A 453 -14.44 7.37 -0.43
CA LEU A 453 -13.72 6.25 0.20
C LEU A 453 -12.99 5.39 -0.84
N VAL A 454 -13.68 4.95 -1.89
CA VAL A 454 -13.13 4.02 -2.90
C VAL A 454 -12.17 4.65 -3.91
N ARG A 455 -11.86 5.95 -3.77
CA ARG A 455 -10.79 6.59 -4.54
C ARG A 455 -9.40 6.11 -4.15
N THR A 456 -9.27 5.43 -3.02
CA THR A 456 -8.04 4.71 -2.67
C THR A 456 -8.13 3.24 -3.09
N PRO A 457 -7.06 2.65 -3.67
CA PRO A 457 -7.01 1.23 -3.98
C PRO A 457 -7.38 0.35 -2.78
N LEU A 458 -6.90 0.70 -1.58
CA LEU A 458 -7.23 0.02 -0.33
C LEU A 458 -8.74 -0.16 -0.15
N MET A 459 -9.47 0.95 -0.14
CA MET A 459 -10.89 0.92 0.13
C MET A 459 -11.69 0.28 -1.01
N LEU A 460 -11.29 0.50 -2.27
CA LEU A 460 -11.96 -0.14 -3.40
C LEU A 460 -11.84 -1.66 -3.31
N SER A 461 -10.66 -2.18 -3.02
CA SER A 461 -10.48 -3.63 -2.93
C SER A 461 -11.17 -4.23 -1.71
N LEU A 462 -11.13 -3.56 -0.55
CA LEU A 462 -11.90 -4.01 0.62
C LEU A 462 -13.40 -4.02 0.33
N LEU A 463 -13.91 -3.03 -0.41
CA LEU A 463 -15.30 -3.00 -0.83
C LEU A 463 -15.64 -4.17 -1.78
N ILE A 464 -14.75 -4.46 -2.74
CA ILE A 464 -14.89 -5.58 -3.68
C ILE A 464 -14.95 -6.92 -2.94
N ILE A 465 -14.17 -7.11 -1.89
CA ILE A 465 -14.23 -8.36 -1.11
C ILE A 465 -15.46 -8.40 -0.21
N ALA A 466 -15.70 -7.32 0.53
CA ALA A 466 -16.79 -7.24 1.48
C ALA A 466 -18.16 -7.34 0.82
N TYR A 467 -18.29 -6.87 -0.43
CA TYR A 467 -19.58 -6.72 -1.10
C TYR A 467 -19.60 -7.14 -2.57
N GLY A 468 -18.51 -7.65 -3.14
CA GLY A 468 -18.46 -8.07 -4.55
C GLY A 468 -19.37 -9.26 -4.85
N ASN A 469 -19.50 -10.19 -3.90
CA ASN A 469 -20.29 -11.41 -4.07
C ASN A 469 -21.80 -11.13 -4.25
N GLY A 470 -22.35 -11.57 -5.38
CA GLY A 470 -23.69 -11.26 -5.89
C GLY A 470 -24.89 -11.54 -4.98
N SER A 471 -24.73 -12.28 -3.87
CA SER A 471 -25.80 -12.69 -2.96
C SER A 471 -26.21 -11.62 -1.94
N ASP A 472 -25.30 -10.73 -1.54
CA ASP A 472 -25.57 -9.75 -0.48
C ASP A 472 -26.03 -8.40 -1.04
N ASN A 473 -27.31 -8.04 -0.86
CA ASN A 473 -27.89 -6.76 -1.29
C ASN A 473 -27.86 -5.66 -0.21
N SER A 474 -27.25 -5.91 0.96
CA SER A 474 -27.17 -4.94 2.05
C SER A 474 -26.52 -3.62 1.62
N ILE A 475 -25.48 -3.67 0.78
CA ILE A 475 -24.82 -2.49 0.21
C ILE A 475 -25.76 -1.65 -0.65
N ILE A 476 -26.57 -2.31 -1.50
CA ILE A 476 -27.49 -1.65 -2.44
C ILE A 476 -28.62 -0.98 -1.67
N ASN A 477 -29.11 -1.63 -0.62
CA ASN A 477 -30.23 -1.15 0.19
C ASN A 477 -29.82 -0.12 1.25
N SER A 478 -28.54 -0.02 1.57
CA SER A 478 -28.03 0.95 2.55
C SER A 478 -28.12 2.39 2.04
N LYS A 479 -28.50 3.32 2.93
CA LYS A 479 -28.50 4.76 2.61
C LYS A 479 -27.07 5.28 2.43
N THR A 480 -26.17 4.89 3.33
CA THR A 480 -24.75 5.26 3.36
C THR A 480 -23.93 4.10 3.90
N ILE A 481 -22.68 3.98 3.45
CA ILE A 481 -21.72 3.01 3.98
C ILE A 481 -20.50 3.75 4.52
N SER A 482 -20.18 3.51 5.79
CA SER A 482 -19.00 4.08 6.43
C SER A 482 -17.76 3.24 6.16
N GLU A 483 -16.60 3.87 6.37
CA GLU A 483 -15.30 3.20 6.32
C GLU A 483 -15.26 1.99 7.26
N TRP A 484 -15.77 2.15 8.50
CA TRP A 484 -15.85 1.08 9.48
C TRP A 484 -16.68 -0.11 9.02
N GLN A 485 -17.82 0.12 8.36
CA GLN A 485 -18.68 -0.96 7.88
C GLN A 485 -17.99 -1.83 6.81
N ILE A 486 -17.17 -1.22 5.96
CA ILE A 486 -16.39 -1.95 4.96
C ILE A 486 -15.37 -2.85 5.64
N PHE A 487 -14.63 -2.33 6.64
CA PHE A 487 -13.66 -3.12 7.41
C PHE A 487 -14.30 -4.22 8.25
N ASP A 488 -15.41 -3.92 8.94
CA ASP A 488 -16.15 -4.88 9.77
C ASP A 488 -16.69 -6.04 8.92
N ARG A 489 -17.23 -5.73 7.73
CA ARG A 489 -17.69 -6.77 6.80
C ARG A 489 -16.54 -7.58 6.24
N PHE A 490 -15.48 -6.92 5.77
CA PHE A 490 -14.28 -7.61 5.28
C PHE A 490 -13.71 -8.58 6.33
N PHE A 491 -13.60 -8.13 7.58
CA PHE A 491 -13.14 -8.97 8.70
C PHE A 491 -14.03 -10.21 8.87
N LYS A 492 -15.35 -10.04 8.88
CA LYS A 492 -16.31 -11.14 9.02
C LYS A 492 -16.23 -12.14 7.87
N GLU A 493 -16.17 -11.66 6.63
CA GLU A 493 -16.00 -12.52 5.45
C GLU A 493 -14.69 -13.32 5.52
N ARG A 494 -13.60 -12.69 5.98
CA ARG A 494 -12.32 -13.37 6.16
C ARG A 494 -12.39 -14.46 7.24
N ILE A 495 -13.01 -14.17 8.38
CA ILE A 495 -13.19 -15.18 9.45
C ILE A 495 -14.10 -16.32 8.98
N LEU A 496 -15.19 -16.02 8.28
CA LEU A 496 -16.12 -17.03 7.78
C LEU A 496 -15.41 -18.01 6.84
N HIS A 497 -14.66 -17.48 5.87
CA HIS A 497 -13.89 -18.29 4.93
C HIS A 497 -12.86 -19.20 5.63
N GLU A 498 -12.10 -18.66 6.58
CA GLU A 498 -11.09 -19.43 7.32
C GLU A 498 -11.74 -20.47 8.25
N THR A 499 -12.93 -20.17 8.79
CA THR A 499 -13.73 -21.11 9.57
C THR A 499 -14.22 -22.27 8.72
N GLU A 500 -14.75 -22.01 7.52
CA GLU A 500 -15.19 -23.05 6.58
C GLU A 500 -14.02 -23.93 6.13
N LYS A 501 -12.84 -23.34 5.93
CA LYS A 501 -11.66 -24.05 5.42
C LYS A 501 -10.91 -24.86 6.47
N TYR A 502 -10.79 -24.35 7.69
CA TYR A 502 -9.90 -24.91 8.71
C TYR A 502 -10.58 -25.25 10.04
N ASN A 503 -11.91 -25.06 10.16
CA ASN A 503 -12.69 -25.30 11.37
C ASN A 503 -12.07 -24.64 12.61
N LEU A 504 -12.01 -23.30 12.57
CA LEU A 504 -11.34 -22.49 13.59
C LEU A 504 -11.86 -22.77 15.01
N SER A 505 -10.94 -22.87 15.96
CA SER A 505 -11.25 -23.09 17.38
C SER A 505 -11.56 -21.81 18.16
N PHE A 506 -11.39 -20.64 17.55
CA PHE A 506 -11.57 -19.33 18.17
C PHE A 506 -12.74 -18.58 17.52
N SER A 507 -13.53 -17.88 18.33
CA SER A 507 -14.62 -17.06 17.82
C SER A 507 -14.12 -15.73 17.22
N GLU A 508 -14.96 -15.08 16.40
CA GLU A 508 -14.75 -13.71 15.92
C GLU A 508 -14.37 -12.77 17.08
N LYS A 509 -15.08 -12.89 18.21
CA LYS A 509 -14.87 -12.08 19.41
C LYS A 509 -13.50 -12.31 20.04
N ASP A 510 -13.00 -13.54 20.05
CA ASP A 510 -11.68 -13.86 20.60
C ASP A 510 -10.57 -13.24 19.76
N ILE A 511 -10.68 -13.34 18.43
CA ILE A 511 -9.74 -12.77 17.47
C ILE A 511 -9.75 -11.24 17.57
N LYS A 512 -10.94 -10.62 17.56
CA LYS A 512 -11.09 -9.17 17.66
C LYS A 512 -10.55 -8.63 18.98
N LYS A 513 -10.80 -9.33 20.10
CA LYS A 513 -10.26 -8.99 21.42
C LYS A 513 -8.72 -9.12 21.46
N PHE A 514 -8.16 -10.14 20.82
CA PHE A 514 -6.72 -10.33 20.73
C PHE A 514 -6.06 -9.21 19.93
N LEU A 515 -6.52 -8.97 18.70
CA LEU A 515 -5.99 -7.90 17.84
C LEU A 515 -6.21 -6.53 18.45
N GLY A 516 -7.34 -6.28 19.10
CA GLY A 516 -7.60 -5.01 19.79
C GLY A 516 -6.62 -4.72 20.93
N LYS A 517 -6.15 -5.75 21.66
CA LYS A 517 -5.08 -5.58 22.66
C LYS A 517 -3.74 -5.24 22.01
N LEU A 518 -3.44 -5.81 20.83
CA LEU A 518 -2.22 -5.47 20.09
C LEU A 518 -2.29 -4.07 19.48
N ALA A 519 -3.49 -3.58 19.18
CA ALA A 519 -3.68 -2.28 18.54
C ALA A 519 -3.45 -1.08 19.48
N ILE A 520 -3.49 -1.29 20.81
CA ILE A 520 -3.36 -0.23 21.83
C ILE A 520 -2.23 -0.58 22.81
N LYS A 521 -1.20 0.27 22.92
CA LYS A 521 -0.17 0.20 23.98
C LYS A 521 -0.39 1.30 25.03
N ARG A 522 0.23 1.15 26.20
CA ARG A 522 0.16 2.12 27.33
C ARG A 522 0.52 3.56 26.93
N ASP A 523 1.36 3.72 25.91
CA ASP A 523 1.90 5.02 25.50
C ASP A 523 1.26 5.59 24.22
N GLY A 524 0.29 4.91 23.58
CA GLY A 524 -0.38 5.44 22.37
C GLY A 524 -0.96 4.42 21.38
N ILE A 525 -1.58 4.95 20.32
CA ILE A 525 -1.89 4.27 19.04
C ILE A 525 -0.73 4.56 18.06
N GLY A 526 0.45 4.04 18.38
CA GLY A 526 1.66 4.16 17.55
C GLY A 526 1.83 2.99 16.58
N ASN A 527 2.92 2.95 15.81
CA ASN A 527 3.25 1.79 14.98
C ASN A 527 3.65 0.64 15.92
N VAL A 528 2.66 -0.13 16.38
CA VAL A 528 2.86 -1.15 17.41
C VAL A 528 3.63 -2.30 16.78
N SER A 529 4.94 -2.25 16.95
CA SER A 529 5.81 -3.36 16.69
C SER A 529 5.95 -4.20 17.97
N PHE A 530 5.89 -5.52 17.83
CA PHE A 530 5.95 -6.46 18.95
C PHE A 530 6.72 -7.74 18.57
N ARG A 531 7.41 -8.35 19.54
CA ARG A 531 8.21 -9.56 19.31
C ARG A 531 7.32 -10.80 19.37
N SER A 532 7.71 -11.88 18.68
CA SER A 532 6.94 -13.15 18.67
C SER A 532 6.78 -13.77 20.05
N HIS A 533 7.72 -13.50 20.96
CA HIS A 533 7.65 -13.92 22.34
C HIS A 533 7.01 -12.77 23.11
N PHE A 534 5.73 -12.92 23.43
CA PHE A 534 4.98 -11.97 24.26
C PHE A 534 5.66 -11.85 25.62
N SER A 535 6.60 -10.91 25.73
CA SER A 535 7.32 -10.64 26.96
C SER A 535 6.41 -9.90 27.93
N LYS A 536 6.61 -10.07 29.25
CA LYS A 536 5.89 -9.29 30.28
C LYS A 536 6.04 -7.77 30.10
N GLU A 537 7.06 -7.32 29.37
CA GLU A 537 7.33 -5.91 29.06
C GLU A 537 6.32 -5.30 28.07
N ASP A 538 5.72 -6.10 27.17
CA ASP A 538 4.74 -5.61 26.18
C ASP A 538 3.32 -5.39 26.77
N GLY A 539 3.13 -5.61 28.08
CA GLY A 539 1.84 -5.43 28.76
C GLY A 539 0.75 -6.45 28.37
N ILE A 540 1.10 -7.43 27.53
CA ILE A 540 0.21 -8.51 27.09
C ILE A 540 0.39 -9.67 28.07
N ASN A 541 -0.54 -9.83 29.01
CA ASN A 541 -0.61 -11.05 29.81
C ASN A 541 -0.84 -12.24 28.86
N VAL A 542 0.17 -13.12 28.77
CA VAL A 542 0.12 -14.38 28.02
C VAL A 542 -1.01 -15.22 28.62
N MET A 543 -2.17 -15.19 27.99
CA MET A 543 -3.20 -16.20 28.21
C MET A 543 -2.78 -17.46 27.47
N ASP A 544 -3.04 -18.61 28.07
CA ASP A 544 -2.90 -19.91 27.41
C ASP A 544 -3.76 -19.89 26.11
N GLY A 545 -3.13 -20.19 24.96
CA GLY A 545 -3.75 -20.05 23.62
C GLY A 545 -3.41 -18.79 22.81
N SER A 546 -2.70 -17.81 23.39
CA SER A 546 -2.28 -16.58 22.67
C SER A 546 -1.36 -16.83 21.46
N GLU A 547 -0.49 -17.85 21.50
CA GLU A 547 0.37 -18.23 20.36
C GLU A 547 -0.41 -18.77 19.17
N LYS A 548 -1.48 -19.54 19.43
CA LYS A 548 -2.36 -20.07 18.37
C LYS A 548 -3.16 -18.94 17.72
N LEU A 549 -3.71 -18.02 18.53
CA LEU A 549 -4.40 -16.82 18.03
C LEU A 549 -3.46 -15.94 17.20
N PHE A 550 -2.23 -15.74 17.67
CA PHE A 550 -1.22 -14.99 16.93
C PHE A 550 -0.89 -15.64 15.59
N THR A 551 -0.60 -16.94 15.58
CA THR A 551 -0.31 -17.71 14.37
C THR A 551 -1.46 -17.61 13.38
N LEU A 552 -2.70 -17.76 13.86
CA LEU A 552 -3.90 -17.63 13.06
C LEU A 552 -4.04 -16.21 12.48
N CYS A 553 -3.87 -15.15 13.28
CA CYS A 553 -3.93 -13.76 12.80
C CYS A 553 -2.84 -13.44 11.77
N TYR A 554 -1.66 -14.04 11.92
CA TYR A 554 -0.56 -13.94 10.96
C TYR A 554 -0.88 -14.70 9.66
N GLN A 555 -1.46 -15.90 9.74
CA GLN A 555 -1.91 -16.69 8.58
C GLN A 555 -3.03 -16.01 7.81
N MET A 556 -3.97 -15.36 8.51
CA MET A 556 -5.00 -14.49 7.92
C MET A 556 -4.44 -13.13 7.47
N GLN A 557 -3.13 -12.92 7.59
CA GLN A 557 -2.40 -11.74 7.16
C GLN A 557 -2.90 -10.42 7.76
N PHE A 558 -3.58 -10.45 8.92
CA PHE A 558 -3.84 -9.23 9.70
C PHE A 558 -2.54 -8.67 10.30
N LEU A 559 -1.55 -9.54 10.49
CA LEU A 559 -0.21 -9.21 10.98
C LEU A 559 0.85 -9.59 9.93
N SER A 560 1.93 -8.82 9.90
CA SER A 560 3.10 -9.03 9.04
C SER A 560 4.39 -8.99 9.87
N LYS A 561 5.49 -9.54 9.32
CA LYS A 561 6.80 -9.57 9.97
C LYS A 561 7.76 -8.64 9.23
N THR A 562 8.28 -7.65 9.95
CA THR A 562 9.26 -6.70 9.44
C THR A 562 10.63 -7.34 9.17
N TYR A 563 11.47 -6.67 8.38
CA TYR A 563 12.85 -7.10 8.09
C TYR A 563 13.69 -7.31 9.36
N SER A 564 13.47 -6.49 10.39
CA SER A 564 14.16 -6.61 11.69
C SER A 564 13.66 -7.78 12.54
N GLY A 565 12.66 -8.53 12.06
CA GLY A 565 12.10 -9.70 12.74
C GLY A 565 10.99 -9.39 13.74
N VAL A 566 10.55 -8.13 13.83
CA VAL A 566 9.45 -7.69 14.70
C VAL A 566 8.12 -7.74 13.93
N TYR A 567 7.00 -7.99 14.60
CA TYR A 567 5.68 -8.06 13.98
C TYR A 567 4.92 -6.74 14.09
N LYS A 568 4.09 -6.45 13.10
CA LYS A 568 3.21 -5.28 13.03
C LYS A 568 1.87 -5.64 12.38
N PHE A 569 0.89 -4.74 12.46
CA PHE A 569 -0.29 -4.86 11.60
C PHE A 569 0.11 -4.69 10.12
N THR A 570 -0.49 -5.49 9.24
CA THR A 570 -0.23 -5.40 7.79
C THR A 570 -0.60 -4.03 7.22
N HIS A 571 -1.62 -3.37 7.78
CA HIS A 571 -1.98 -2.01 7.44
C HIS A 571 -2.47 -1.22 8.66
N LEU A 572 -2.12 0.08 8.75
CA LEU A 572 -2.51 0.94 9.88
C LEU A 572 -4.03 1.07 10.01
N LYS A 573 -4.78 1.11 8.91
CA LYS A 573 -6.25 1.10 8.96
C LYS A 573 -6.85 -0.17 9.60
N LEU A 574 -6.17 -1.32 9.50
CA LEU A 574 -6.59 -2.54 10.23
C LEU A 574 -6.35 -2.35 11.73
N ARG A 575 -5.18 -1.86 12.13
CA ARG A 575 -4.89 -1.49 13.52
C ARG A 575 -5.97 -0.55 14.05
N ASP A 576 -6.27 0.51 13.31
CA ASP A 576 -7.25 1.52 13.70
C ASP A 576 -8.65 0.91 13.87
N TYR A 577 -9.08 0.04 12.95
CA TYR A 577 -10.31 -0.72 13.07
C TYR A 577 -10.36 -1.58 14.35
N PHE A 578 -9.30 -2.34 14.64
CA PHE A 578 -9.24 -3.19 15.84
C PHE A 578 -9.06 -2.40 17.14
N ALA A 579 -8.53 -1.17 17.09
CA ALA A 579 -8.38 -0.30 18.26
C ALA A 579 -9.71 0.26 18.77
N ILE A 580 -10.72 0.44 17.90
CA ILE A 580 -11.99 1.11 18.25
C ILE A 580 -12.68 0.46 19.45
N ASP A 581 -12.91 -0.85 19.44
CA ASP A 581 -13.64 -1.54 20.52
C ASP A 581 -12.95 -1.42 21.89
N PRO A 582 -11.63 -1.68 22.03
CA PRO A 582 -10.96 -1.47 23.31
C PRO A 582 -10.86 0.01 23.72
N LEU A 583 -10.79 0.97 22.80
CA LEU A 583 -10.91 2.39 23.15
C LEU A 583 -12.28 2.76 23.69
N ILE A 584 -13.36 2.20 23.11
CA ILE A 584 -14.73 2.39 23.63
C ILE A 584 -14.82 1.87 25.06
N ASN A 585 -14.26 0.69 25.33
CA ASN A 585 -14.22 0.14 26.68
C ASN A 585 -13.44 1.02 27.66
N ILE A 586 -12.38 1.69 27.20
CA ILE A 586 -11.62 2.66 28.01
C ILE A 586 -12.47 3.91 28.31
N ILE A 587 -13.17 4.46 27.31
CA ILE A 587 -14.09 5.61 27.51
C ILE A 587 -15.18 5.27 28.52
N LYS A 588 -15.75 4.07 28.44
CA LYS A 588 -16.81 3.60 29.34
C LYS A 588 -16.31 3.24 30.75
N SER A 589 -15.00 3.12 30.95
CA SER A 589 -14.44 2.76 32.24
C SER A 589 -14.49 3.93 33.25
N GLU A 590 -14.63 3.64 34.53
CA GLU A 590 -14.63 4.65 35.60
C GLU A 590 -13.26 5.34 35.79
N ARG A 591 -12.19 4.82 35.18
CA ARG A 591 -10.83 5.37 35.32
C ARG A 591 -10.68 6.65 34.50
N GLN A 592 -10.72 7.79 35.18
CA GLN A 592 -10.60 9.13 34.57
C GLN A 592 -9.35 9.30 33.67
N GLY A 593 -8.19 8.77 34.07
CA GLY A 593 -6.96 8.88 33.29
C GLY A 593 -6.99 8.15 31.92
N GLY A 594 -7.81 7.11 31.78
CA GLY A 594 -7.95 6.38 30.51
C GLY A 594 -8.81 7.11 29.48
N LYS A 595 -9.78 7.92 29.93
CA LYS A 595 -10.74 8.59 29.04
C LYS A 595 -10.08 9.61 28.12
N GLY A 596 -9.15 10.42 28.65
CA GLY A 596 -8.39 11.40 27.86
C GLY A 596 -7.51 10.75 26.79
N PHE A 597 -6.85 9.64 27.15
CA PHE A 597 -6.10 8.82 26.21
C PHE A 597 -6.99 8.32 25.07
N ALA A 598 -8.19 7.82 25.39
CA ALA A 598 -9.07 7.26 24.37
C ALA A 598 -9.62 8.32 23.40
N ALA A 599 -9.95 9.51 23.89
CA ALA A 599 -10.39 10.61 23.03
C ALA A 599 -9.26 11.06 22.06
N TYR A 600 -8.03 11.19 22.55
CA TYR A 600 -6.85 11.46 21.71
C TYR A 600 -6.61 10.35 20.67
N ALA A 601 -6.75 9.10 21.08
CA ALA A 601 -6.60 7.95 20.22
C ALA A 601 -7.65 7.95 19.08
N PHE A 602 -8.89 8.34 19.36
CA PHE A 602 -9.94 8.48 18.34
C PHE A 602 -9.66 9.60 17.34
N GLU A 603 -9.10 10.73 17.76
CA GLU A 603 -8.61 11.78 16.85
C GLU A 603 -7.62 11.20 15.83
N LYS A 604 -6.67 10.35 16.29
CA LYS A 604 -5.68 9.73 15.39
C LYS A 604 -6.26 8.66 14.46
N ILE A 605 -7.29 7.95 14.91
CA ILE A 605 -8.04 7.00 14.06
C ILE A 605 -8.85 7.74 12.99
N GLY A 606 -9.40 8.91 13.32
CA GLY A 606 -10.12 9.77 12.39
C GLY A 606 -11.47 9.21 11.96
N THR A 607 -11.79 9.34 10.66
CA THR A 607 -13.09 9.06 10.04
C THR A 607 -13.62 7.64 10.24
N MET A 608 -12.73 6.69 10.54
CA MET A 608 -13.10 5.30 10.85
C MET A 608 -13.91 5.22 12.14
N ALA A 609 -13.63 6.07 13.12
CA ALA A 609 -14.33 6.07 14.41
C ALA A 609 -15.66 6.83 14.37
N THR A 610 -15.83 7.80 13.45
CA THR A 610 -16.95 8.74 13.44
C THR A 610 -18.31 8.06 13.56
N THR A 611 -18.62 7.08 12.71
CA THR A 611 -19.95 6.42 12.72
C THR A 611 -20.20 5.67 14.02
N VAL A 612 -19.17 5.03 14.58
CA VAL A 612 -19.28 4.28 15.83
C VAL A 612 -19.51 5.24 17.01
N LEU A 613 -18.78 6.35 17.03
CA LEU A 613 -18.92 7.41 18.02
C LEU A 613 -20.30 8.09 17.96
N ILE A 614 -20.82 8.37 16.75
CA ILE A 614 -22.18 8.91 16.58
C ILE A 614 -23.23 7.98 17.20
N ASN A 615 -23.11 6.67 16.99
CA ASN A 615 -24.06 5.70 17.54
C ASN A 615 -23.97 5.61 19.06
N LEU A 616 -22.76 5.68 19.64
CA LEU A 616 -22.56 5.71 21.09
C LEU A 616 -23.09 7.02 21.71
N LEU A 617 -22.92 8.16 21.04
CA LEU A 617 -23.38 9.46 21.54
C LEU A 617 -24.88 9.48 21.88
N ALA A 618 -25.68 8.67 21.18
CA ALA A 618 -27.13 8.60 21.36
C ALA A 618 -27.60 7.66 22.50
N ASN A 619 -26.74 6.81 23.05
CA ASN A 619 -27.15 5.67 23.88
C ASN A 619 -26.37 5.52 25.20
N GLU A 620 -25.54 6.49 25.57
CA GLU A 620 -24.66 6.42 26.76
C GLU A 620 -24.93 7.54 27.76
N ASP A 621 -24.37 7.43 28.96
CA ASP A 621 -24.48 8.46 30.00
C ASP A 621 -23.69 9.75 29.66
N ASN A 622 -24.00 10.84 30.37
CA ASN A 622 -23.43 12.15 30.09
C ASN A 622 -21.90 12.16 30.19
N GLN A 623 -21.29 11.46 31.16
CA GLN A 623 -19.82 11.42 31.27
C GLN A 623 -19.15 10.79 30.05
N VAL A 624 -19.77 9.76 29.48
CA VAL A 624 -19.32 9.12 28.24
C VAL A 624 -19.57 10.03 27.03
N ARG A 625 -20.75 10.66 26.96
CA ARG A 625 -21.14 11.58 25.87
C ARG A 625 -20.20 12.78 25.75
N GLU A 626 -19.77 13.39 26.86
CA GLU A 626 -18.78 14.47 26.86
C GLU A 626 -17.48 14.09 26.13
N LYS A 627 -16.96 12.89 26.40
CA LYS A 627 -15.71 12.41 25.77
C LYS A 627 -15.90 12.05 24.31
N ILE A 628 -17.08 11.56 23.96
CA ILE A 628 -17.46 11.31 22.56
C ILE A 628 -17.56 12.63 21.80
N LEU A 629 -18.18 13.67 22.38
CA LEU A 629 -18.26 15.01 21.79
C LEU A 629 -16.87 15.61 21.55
N TRP A 630 -15.99 15.52 22.55
CA TRP A 630 -14.59 15.93 22.39
C TRP A 630 -13.90 15.17 21.25
N ALA A 631 -14.02 13.85 21.21
CA ALA A 631 -13.42 13.02 20.15
C ALA A 631 -13.97 13.38 18.75
N LEU A 632 -15.30 13.54 18.61
CA LEU A 632 -15.94 13.93 17.35
C LEU A 632 -15.50 15.33 16.89
N GLY A 633 -15.40 16.28 17.81
CA GLY A 633 -14.88 17.62 17.57
C GLY A 633 -13.43 17.59 17.07
N SER A 634 -12.56 16.82 17.72
CA SER A 634 -11.16 16.66 17.32
C SER A 634 -10.99 15.91 15.99
N ILE A 635 -11.87 14.94 15.67
CA ILE A 635 -11.88 14.24 14.37
C ILE A 635 -12.27 15.19 13.23
N ARG A 636 -13.10 16.21 13.50
CA ARG A 636 -13.56 17.24 12.54
C ARG A 636 -14.31 16.69 11.32
N ASP A 637 -15.03 15.60 11.51
CA ASP A 637 -15.82 14.97 10.46
C ASP A 637 -17.25 15.50 10.46
N GLU A 638 -17.61 16.22 9.39
CA GLU A 638 -18.91 16.87 9.22
C GLU A 638 -20.10 15.92 9.32
N ARG A 639 -19.88 14.61 9.10
CA ARG A 639 -20.93 13.59 9.27
C ARG A 639 -21.49 13.54 10.70
N ALA A 640 -20.75 14.05 11.68
CA ALA A 640 -21.20 14.15 13.07
C ALA A 640 -22.15 15.33 13.35
N ILE A 641 -22.13 16.37 12.51
CA ILE A 641 -22.88 17.62 12.74
C ILE A 641 -24.38 17.38 13.03
N PRO A 642 -25.13 16.58 12.24
CA PRO A 642 -26.56 16.41 12.49
C PRO A 642 -26.88 15.77 13.85
N SER A 643 -25.99 14.92 14.35
CA SER A 643 -26.16 14.28 15.66
C SER A 643 -25.76 15.22 16.80
N ILE A 644 -24.74 16.06 16.60
CA ILE A 644 -24.30 17.03 17.61
C ILE A 644 -25.29 18.20 17.72
N ILE A 645 -25.87 18.69 16.62
CA ILE A 645 -26.89 19.76 16.63
C ILE A 645 -28.08 19.39 17.52
N LYS A 646 -28.49 18.12 17.54
CA LYS A 646 -29.59 17.66 18.41
C LYS A 646 -29.29 17.85 19.90
N LEU A 647 -28.00 17.89 20.27
CA LEU A 647 -27.56 18.04 21.66
C LEU A 647 -27.45 19.50 22.10
N LEU A 648 -27.67 20.46 21.20
CA LEU A 648 -27.82 21.87 21.56
C LEU A 648 -29.08 22.13 22.39
N SER A 649 -30.04 21.20 22.37
CA SER A 649 -31.27 21.24 23.18
C SER A 649 -31.30 20.18 24.26
N ASP A 650 -30.14 19.65 24.67
CA ASP A 650 -30.04 18.67 25.74
C ASP A 650 -30.39 19.30 27.11
N ASP A 651 -30.99 18.52 28.00
CA ASP A 651 -31.36 18.99 29.34
C ASP A 651 -30.13 19.37 30.18
N ASP A 652 -28.99 18.70 29.95
CA ASP A 652 -27.74 18.95 30.68
C ASP A 652 -26.92 20.07 30.03
N ALA A 653 -26.67 21.16 30.77
CA ALA A 653 -25.89 22.31 30.33
C ALA A 653 -24.45 21.94 29.93
N PHE A 654 -23.84 20.95 30.58
CA PHE A 654 -22.51 20.48 30.19
C PHE A 654 -22.53 19.84 28.82
N ILE A 655 -23.55 19.04 28.51
CA ILE A 655 -23.69 18.41 27.19
C ILE A 655 -23.91 19.47 26.11
N ARG A 656 -24.76 20.48 26.37
CA ARG A 656 -24.93 21.61 25.47
C ARG A 656 -23.60 22.33 25.21
N TRP A 657 -22.84 22.62 26.27
CA TRP A 657 -21.50 23.24 26.17
C TRP A 657 -20.53 22.42 25.32
N TYR A 658 -20.38 21.12 25.58
CA TYR A 658 -19.52 20.24 24.79
C TYR A 658 -19.98 20.10 23.33
N ALA A 659 -21.28 20.18 23.07
CA ALA A 659 -21.81 20.15 21.71
C ALA A 659 -21.39 21.40 20.93
N ILE A 660 -21.43 22.59 21.56
CA ILE A 660 -20.95 23.85 20.97
C ILE A 660 -19.45 23.78 20.67
N GLU A 661 -18.64 23.35 21.63
CA GLU A 661 -17.20 23.20 21.44
C GLU A 661 -16.88 22.20 20.30
N ALA A 662 -17.59 21.07 20.24
CA ALA A 662 -17.41 20.09 19.17
C ALA A 662 -17.76 20.67 17.78
N LEU A 663 -18.88 21.41 17.65
CA LEU A 663 -19.27 22.07 16.40
C LEU A 663 -18.26 23.17 16.01
N SER A 664 -17.76 23.93 16.98
CA SER A 664 -16.73 24.95 16.78
C SER A 664 -15.42 24.34 16.29
N LEU A 665 -15.01 23.19 16.84
CA LEU A 665 -13.83 22.45 16.39
C LEU A 665 -13.99 21.87 14.97
N ILE A 666 -15.19 21.37 14.63
CA ILE A 666 -15.51 20.92 13.27
C ILE A 666 -15.41 22.08 12.28
N GLY A 667 -15.87 23.28 12.68
CA GLY A 667 -15.63 24.52 11.93
C GLY A 667 -16.43 24.64 10.62
N ASN A 668 -17.54 23.91 10.49
CA ASN A 668 -18.43 24.02 9.32
C ASN A 668 -19.43 25.17 9.50
N GLU A 669 -19.40 26.17 8.62
CA GLU A 669 -20.22 27.38 8.71
C GLU A 669 -21.75 27.13 8.68
N SER A 670 -22.22 25.97 8.19
CA SER A 670 -23.65 25.63 8.18
C SER A 670 -24.27 25.55 9.58
N VAL A 671 -23.45 25.49 10.64
CA VAL A 671 -23.92 25.42 12.03
C VAL A 671 -24.20 26.80 12.62
N VAL A 672 -23.71 27.89 12.00
CA VAL A 672 -23.78 29.26 12.55
C VAL A 672 -25.21 29.68 12.86
N ASP A 673 -26.15 29.42 11.96
CA ASP A 673 -27.55 29.82 12.14
C ASP A 673 -28.17 29.09 13.37
N TYR A 674 -27.77 27.84 13.65
CA TYR A 674 -28.22 27.10 14.84
C TYR A 674 -27.67 27.70 16.14
N LEU A 675 -26.40 28.12 16.14
CA LEU A 675 -25.78 28.75 17.31
C LEU A 675 -26.36 30.13 17.61
N ILE A 676 -26.68 30.91 16.57
CA ILE A 676 -27.39 32.20 16.71
C ILE A 676 -28.76 31.97 17.34
N ILE A 677 -29.55 31.05 16.81
CA ILE A 677 -30.90 30.74 17.33
C ILE A 677 -30.83 30.28 18.79
N MET A 678 -29.81 29.51 19.17
CA MET A 678 -29.66 29.06 20.55
C MET A 678 -29.32 30.21 21.51
N LEU A 679 -28.43 31.13 21.11
CA LEU A 679 -28.06 32.28 21.93
C LEU A 679 -29.21 33.30 22.07
N ASP A 680 -30.04 33.44 21.03
CA ASP A 680 -31.18 34.35 20.98
C ASP A 680 -32.41 33.85 21.79
N ASN A 681 -32.49 32.55 22.06
CA ASN A 681 -33.63 31.91 22.76
C ASN A 681 -33.41 31.75 24.28
N ASP A 682 -32.88 32.77 24.96
CA ASP A 682 -32.73 32.81 26.42
C ASP A 682 -32.03 31.57 27.04
N GLU A 683 -30.91 31.12 26.46
CA GLU A 683 -30.11 30.02 27.04
C GLU A 683 -29.77 30.33 28.52
N PRO A 684 -30.27 29.55 29.49
CA PRO A 684 -30.24 29.94 30.90
C PRO A 684 -28.84 29.85 31.51
N ASP A 685 -27.97 28.96 31.02
CA ASP A 685 -26.64 28.76 31.60
C ASP A 685 -25.63 29.79 31.05
N PRO A 686 -25.01 30.62 31.91
CA PRO A 686 -24.07 31.64 31.47
C PRO A 686 -22.80 31.04 30.83
N ASN A 687 -22.35 29.85 31.22
CA ASN A 687 -21.17 29.22 30.59
C ASN A 687 -21.50 28.77 29.16
N VAL A 688 -22.74 28.31 28.93
CA VAL A 688 -23.22 27.94 27.59
C VAL A 688 -23.36 29.19 26.72
N ARG A 689 -23.94 30.30 27.23
CA ARG A 689 -24.00 31.58 26.50
C ARG A 689 -22.62 32.12 26.12
N GLY A 690 -21.67 32.09 27.06
CA GLY A 690 -20.29 32.49 26.80
C GLY A 690 -19.62 31.64 25.72
N SER A 691 -19.80 30.31 25.75
CA SER A 691 -19.28 29.40 24.72
C SER A 691 -19.92 29.63 23.35
N LEU A 692 -21.23 29.91 23.28
CA LEU A 692 -21.91 30.30 22.05
C LEU A 692 -21.30 31.57 21.44
N ALA A 693 -21.09 32.61 22.26
CA ALA A 693 -20.47 33.85 21.81
C ALA A 693 -19.06 33.61 21.24
N ILE A 694 -18.21 32.87 21.98
CA ILE A 694 -16.85 32.49 21.54
C ILE A 694 -16.90 31.69 20.22
N ALA A 695 -17.79 30.70 20.13
CA ALA A 695 -17.92 29.89 18.93
C ALA A 695 -18.31 30.73 17.71
N LEU A 696 -19.30 31.63 17.85
CA LEU A 696 -19.71 32.56 16.79
C LEU A 696 -18.58 33.50 16.35
N GLY A 697 -17.76 33.97 17.30
CA GLY A 697 -16.53 34.73 17.03
C GLY A 697 -15.54 33.96 16.16
N LYS A 698 -15.22 32.72 16.54
CA LYS A 698 -14.32 31.83 15.78
C LYS A 698 -14.81 31.52 14.36
N PHE A 699 -16.13 31.45 14.15
CA PHE A 699 -16.69 31.31 12.80
C PHE A 699 -16.54 32.58 11.95
N GLY A 700 -16.37 33.75 12.57
CA GLY A 700 -16.13 35.01 11.88
C GLY A 700 -17.32 35.51 11.05
N SER A 701 -18.52 34.97 11.27
CA SER A 701 -19.69 35.27 10.44
C SER A 701 -20.35 36.58 10.87
N GLU A 702 -20.46 37.56 9.96
CA GLU A 702 -21.17 38.82 10.23
C GLU A 702 -22.64 38.61 10.62
N LYS A 703 -23.23 37.45 10.30
CA LYS A 703 -24.59 37.08 10.71
C LYS A 703 -24.77 37.10 12.22
N ALA A 704 -23.72 36.84 12.99
CA ALA A 704 -23.77 36.79 14.45
C ALA A 704 -23.76 38.18 15.11
N ILE A 705 -23.42 39.24 14.38
CA ILE A 705 -23.27 40.59 14.97
C ILE A 705 -24.53 41.07 15.70
N PRO A 706 -25.77 40.90 15.19
CA PRO A 706 -26.96 41.35 15.90
C PRO A 706 -27.16 40.70 17.26
N VAL A 707 -27.03 39.36 17.35
CA VAL A 707 -27.19 38.63 18.62
C VAL A 707 -26.03 38.95 19.57
N LEU A 708 -24.79 39.01 19.08
CA LEU A 708 -23.62 39.34 19.90
C LEU A 708 -23.69 40.76 20.46
N ARG A 709 -24.25 41.72 19.71
CA ARG A 709 -24.50 43.08 20.20
C ARG A 709 -25.43 43.08 21.41
N GLU A 710 -26.44 42.22 21.42
CA GLU A 710 -27.38 42.10 22.55
C GLU A 710 -26.71 41.37 23.72
N THR A 711 -25.89 40.37 23.45
CA THR A 711 -25.07 39.66 24.46
C THR A 711 -24.01 40.55 25.14
N LEU A 712 -23.63 41.69 24.56
CA LEU A 712 -22.75 42.66 25.21
C LEU A 712 -23.34 43.26 26.50
N ASP A 713 -24.66 43.22 26.66
CA ASP A 713 -25.38 43.71 27.83
C ASP A 713 -25.78 42.56 28.79
N ASP A 714 -25.24 41.34 28.62
CA ASP A 714 -25.48 40.20 29.50
C ASP A 714 -25.10 40.49 30.96
N GLU A 715 -25.92 39.99 31.90
CA GLU A 715 -25.74 40.20 33.35
C GLU A 715 -24.42 39.58 33.86
N GLU A 716 -23.97 38.48 33.26
CA GLU A 716 -22.71 37.84 33.62
C GLU A 716 -21.56 38.49 32.82
N THR A 717 -20.61 39.11 33.55
CA THR A 717 -19.47 39.82 32.94
C THR A 717 -18.67 38.94 31.99
N ARG A 718 -18.48 37.65 32.33
CA ARG A 718 -17.74 36.71 31.47
C ARG A 718 -18.42 36.48 30.11
N VAL A 719 -19.74 36.55 30.05
CA VAL A 719 -20.52 36.40 28.80
C VAL A 719 -20.43 37.67 27.96
N SER A 720 -20.59 38.82 28.61
CA SER A 720 -20.42 40.14 28.00
C SER A 720 -19.00 40.33 27.42
N ASP A 721 -17.96 39.92 28.14
CA ASP A 721 -16.56 39.95 27.66
C ASP A 721 -16.31 38.95 26.51
N ALA A 722 -16.94 37.78 26.55
CA ALA A 722 -16.90 36.81 25.45
C ALA A 722 -17.55 37.36 24.17
N ALA A 723 -18.67 38.08 24.29
CA ALA A 723 -19.33 38.73 23.14
C ALA A 723 -18.47 39.86 22.55
N ALA A 724 -17.80 40.64 23.40
CA ALA A 724 -16.84 41.65 22.97
C ALA A 724 -15.66 41.03 22.21
N GLY A 725 -15.05 39.97 22.76
CA GLY A 725 -13.98 39.23 22.10
C GLY A 725 -14.42 38.58 20.79
N ALA A 726 -15.65 38.07 20.71
CA ALA A 726 -16.22 37.51 19.49
C ALA A 726 -16.39 38.57 18.39
N LEU A 727 -16.86 39.78 18.72
CA LEU A 727 -16.97 40.90 17.78
C LEU A 727 -15.59 41.37 17.29
N GLU A 728 -14.60 41.37 18.17
CA GLU A 728 -13.20 41.64 17.79
C GLU A 728 -12.66 40.58 16.82
N GLU A 729 -12.89 39.29 17.10
CA GLU A 729 -12.44 38.17 16.27
C GLU A 729 -13.12 38.16 14.89
N ILE A 730 -14.40 38.56 14.80
CA ILE A 730 -15.09 38.78 13.52
C ILE A 730 -14.39 39.87 12.70
N GLY A 731 -13.90 40.94 13.34
CA GLY A 731 -13.01 41.94 12.73
C GLY A 731 -13.61 42.77 11.58
N SER A 732 -14.90 42.61 11.25
CA SER A 732 -15.56 43.42 10.23
C SER A 732 -15.79 44.84 10.70
N GLU A 733 -15.85 45.80 9.76
CA GLU A 733 -16.10 47.21 10.11
C GLU A 733 -17.40 47.38 10.92
N LYS A 734 -18.43 46.57 10.62
CA LYS A 734 -19.68 46.56 11.38
C LYS A 734 -19.47 46.08 12.82
N ALA A 735 -18.72 45.00 13.01
CA ALA A 735 -18.46 44.44 14.35
C ALA A 735 -17.62 45.41 15.20
N LEU A 736 -16.57 46.00 14.62
CA LEU A 736 -15.72 46.98 15.30
C LEU A 736 -16.50 48.24 15.71
N ARG A 737 -17.39 48.76 14.85
CA ARG A 737 -18.26 49.90 15.20
C ARG A 737 -19.20 49.59 16.37
N VAL A 738 -19.70 48.36 16.48
CA VAL A 738 -20.52 47.92 17.63
C VAL A 738 -19.67 47.93 18.90
N LEU A 739 -18.47 47.36 18.83
CA LEU A 739 -17.53 47.30 19.94
C LEU A 739 -17.10 48.70 20.43
N GLU A 740 -16.74 49.60 19.50
CA GLU A 740 -16.37 51.00 19.81
C GLU A 740 -17.47 51.74 20.58
N ARG A 741 -18.72 51.60 20.15
CA ARG A 741 -19.88 52.21 20.82
C ARG A 741 -20.03 51.68 22.23
N TRP A 742 -19.93 50.39 22.40
CA TRP A 742 -20.06 49.75 23.71
C TRP A 742 -18.92 50.15 24.68
N VAL A 743 -17.66 50.17 24.21
CA VAL A 743 -16.52 50.64 25.01
C VAL A 743 -16.68 52.12 25.38
N SER A 744 -17.15 52.95 24.46
CA SER A 744 -17.40 54.37 24.75
C SER A 744 -18.49 54.57 25.81
N GLY A 745 -19.57 53.78 25.77
CA GLY A 745 -20.65 53.84 26.76
C GLY A 745 -20.29 53.30 28.15
N ARG A 746 -19.28 52.41 28.26
CA ARG A 746 -18.76 51.94 29.56
C ARG A 746 -17.86 52.94 30.26
N LYS A 747 -17.24 53.90 29.55
CA LYS A 747 -16.40 54.96 30.17
C LYS A 747 -17.23 56.03 30.88
N ASP A 748 -18.53 56.11 30.58
CA ASP A 748 -19.48 57.07 31.13
C ASP A 748 -20.36 56.50 32.26
N ARG A 749 -20.17 55.22 32.65
CA ARG A 749 -20.79 54.56 33.80
C ARG A 749 -19.74 54.25 34.85
#